data_AF-A0A1G5JGP8-F1
#
_entry.id   AF-A0A1G5JGP8-F1
#
_cell.length_a   1.000
_cell.length_b   1.000
_cell.length_c   1.000
_cell.angle_alpha   90.00
_cell.angle_beta   90.00
_cell.angle_gamma   90.00
#
_symmetry.space_group_name_H-M   'P 1'
#
loop_
_entity.id
_entity.type
_entity.pdbx_description
1 polymer ?
#
loop_
_entity_poly.entity_id
_entity_poly.type
_entity_poly.pdbx_seq_one_letter_code
_entity_poly.pdbx_strand_id
1 'polypeptide(L)'
;MARAIRPVVMFLLTAVWTATALADVKAFDELERRQGSVGSYKALVIGIDTYADPGIEGSPAAVEGARHVADALKGRAGFDVKLLINEAAGRAAVMREFRGLARGMGINDSVLVYFSGSSHTDKAARKAWWLPSDARPDDPATWIADDEIQEAVNVMKARDVLILSDAALGDTMFGATHRLASRRDGEYYVELFNKRSRWAMISGNVHPVAGEGGVSVFARGVASALSSKGPCLTTMEMFSGMKKELRKSGTMPPRCRSLRNTGDQGGEFVFLLSAPAPAPVVVKAPRIKPKAAPVAVVKLVPPKPKPTRKPVDGRLKVSSNITGAELYINGKKQGITPVGNIALKEGTHEVRLSKEGYLAWNGTIDIERGKERSLSATLEKEPPQKGKLFVKVKPGNASIRLDGAAFKSGGTVEAGTHTVKVSAPLFKSGKAKVVVSSGKDAWVEVFLTPRDSFKGEWGHYVYIKPGTFTMGSPDTESRRKEDESAHSVTLTWGFFMQDKEVTVAQWQAFVDDSGYKSEAETAGGAYALEDYVWTQSREYSWKNPGFSQSGDHPVTGITSADIQAFLKWVNKQSKYTYRLPTEAEWEYAARAGESAAFSTGACLGSADANVDANASWGECPAGAASNGTLPVGTFTPNAWGLYDMHGNVAEWCRDWYGRYPQKSVKNPTGAASGTNRVVRGGGWATYAYNARCAKREAVNPSRGCSEVGMRLVVEIPK
;
A
#
# COMPACT_ATOMS: atom_id res chain seq x y z
N MET A 1 -62.86 56.28 -5.90
CA MET A 1 -61.51 56.89 -5.98
C MET A 1 -60.51 55.79 -6.35
N ALA A 2 -59.45 56.10 -7.10
CA ALA A 2 -58.45 55.12 -7.53
C ALA A 2 -57.02 55.65 -7.31
N ARG A 3 -56.13 54.80 -6.79
CA ARG A 3 -54.65 54.85 -6.79
C ARG A 3 -54.13 53.78 -5.80
N ALA A 4 -53.00 53.09 -5.99
CA ALA A 4 -52.26 52.78 -7.22
C ALA A 4 -51.21 51.68 -6.90
N ILE A 5 -51.25 50.52 -7.57
CA ILE A 5 -50.13 49.54 -7.57
C ILE A 5 -49.98 48.88 -8.95
N ARG A 6 -48.99 49.35 -9.72
CA ARG A 6 -48.23 48.65 -10.78
C ARG A 6 -47.18 49.64 -11.34
N PRO A 7 -46.01 49.22 -11.84
CA PRO A 7 -45.42 47.87 -11.81
C PRO A 7 -44.01 47.82 -11.15
N VAL A 8 -43.66 46.69 -10.52
CA VAL A 8 -42.25 46.33 -10.19
C VAL A 8 -41.98 44.90 -10.66
N VAL A 9 -42.16 44.67 -11.97
CA VAL A 9 -41.89 43.37 -12.64
C VAL A 9 -41.19 43.64 -13.98
N MET A 10 -40.11 44.42 -13.97
CA MET A 10 -39.34 44.71 -15.19
C MET A 10 -37.84 45.05 -14.95
N PHE A 11 -37.24 44.55 -13.87
CA PHE A 11 -35.80 44.79 -13.58
C PHE A 11 -35.00 43.59 -13.06
N LEU A 12 -35.60 42.40 -12.95
CA LEU A 12 -34.94 41.19 -12.42
C LEU A 12 -34.63 40.10 -13.47
N LEU A 13 -35.04 40.29 -14.73
CA LEU A 13 -34.77 39.33 -15.82
C LEU A 13 -33.61 39.74 -16.74
N THR A 14 -33.17 40.99 -16.71
CA THR A 14 -32.00 41.48 -17.46
C THR A 14 -30.68 41.25 -16.74
N ALA A 15 -30.67 41.26 -15.40
CA ALA A 15 -29.47 41.13 -14.59
C ALA A 15 -28.89 39.69 -14.49
N VAL A 16 -29.69 38.67 -14.82
CA VAL A 16 -29.25 37.25 -14.75
C VAL A 16 -28.59 36.81 -16.06
N TRP A 17 -28.97 37.41 -17.20
CA TRP A 17 -28.34 37.13 -18.50
C TRP A 17 -26.96 37.78 -18.65
N THR A 18 -26.73 38.92 -18.00
CA THR A 18 -25.43 39.59 -18.05
C THR A 18 -24.36 38.90 -17.20
N ALA A 19 -24.70 38.14 -16.16
CA ALA A 19 -23.72 37.59 -15.22
C ALA A 19 -22.89 36.41 -15.78
N THR A 20 -23.51 35.47 -16.50
CA THR A 20 -22.79 34.40 -17.23
C THR A 20 -22.10 34.95 -18.48
N ALA A 21 -22.76 35.87 -19.20
CA ALA A 21 -22.12 36.72 -20.19
C ALA A 21 -21.22 37.82 -19.57
N LEU A 22 -20.81 37.66 -18.31
CA LEU A 22 -19.72 38.34 -17.61
C LEU A 22 -18.73 37.33 -16.99
N ALA A 23 -18.58 36.09 -17.48
CA ALA A 23 -17.78 35.06 -16.78
C ALA A 23 -16.35 34.73 -17.30
N ASP A 24 -16.03 34.64 -18.60
CA ASP A 24 -14.75 33.99 -19.03
C ASP A 24 -13.85 34.68 -20.12
N VAL A 25 -13.96 35.97 -20.52
CA VAL A 25 -12.95 36.65 -21.41
C VAL A 25 -11.74 37.03 -20.57
N LYS A 26 -11.89 37.05 -19.25
CA LYS A 26 -10.72 36.91 -18.40
C LYS A 26 -10.12 35.49 -18.44
N ALA A 27 -10.59 34.63 -19.37
CA ALA A 27 -9.80 33.69 -20.17
C ALA A 27 -9.42 34.24 -21.58
N PHE A 28 -10.35 34.57 -22.50
CA PHE A 28 -10.04 35.00 -23.88
C PHE A 28 -9.19 36.30 -24.02
N ASP A 29 -9.67 37.47 -23.55
CA ASP A 29 -8.87 38.70 -23.42
C ASP A 29 -7.57 38.41 -22.66
N GLU A 30 -7.60 37.56 -21.63
CA GLU A 30 -6.43 37.31 -20.79
C GLU A 30 -5.37 36.42 -21.46
N LEU A 31 -5.77 35.54 -22.40
CA LEU A 31 -4.90 34.84 -23.33
C LEU A 31 -4.21 35.82 -24.28
N GLU A 32 -4.98 36.65 -24.98
CA GLU A 32 -4.43 37.66 -25.91
C GLU A 32 -3.52 38.68 -25.19
N ARG A 33 -3.98 39.21 -24.05
CA ARG A 33 -3.37 40.33 -23.32
C ARG A 33 -2.15 39.92 -22.49
N ARG A 34 -2.02 38.66 -22.05
CA ARG A 34 -0.83 38.21 -21.29
C ARG A 34 0.33 37.77 -22.16
N GLN A 35 0.11 37.23 -23.36
CA GLN A 35 1.18 36.55 -24.13
C GLN A 35 1.27 36.86 -25.63
N GLY A 36 0.36 37.69 -26.17
CA GLY A 36 0.39 38.08 -27.58
C GLY A 36 -0.46 37.18 -28.47
N SER A 37 -0.34 37.38 -29.79
CA SER A 37 -1.33 36.90 -30.76
C SER A 37 -1.46 35.38 -30.81
N VAL A 38 -2.71 34.92 -30.68
CA VAL A 38 -3.15 33.58 -31.10
C VAL A 38 -2.73 33.36 -32.55
N GLY A 39 -2.09 32.23 -32.84
CA GLY A 39 -1.71 31.89 -34.21
C GLY A 39 -2.89 31.43 -35.07
N SER A 40 -2.62 31.20 -36.35
CA SER A 40 -3.57 30.57 -37.27
C SER A 40 -3.86 29.13 -36.86
N TYR A 41 -5.13 28.73 -37.02
CA TYR A 41 -5.51 27.33 -36.95
C TYR A 41 -5.55 26.77 -38.37
N LYS A 42 -4.96 25.58 -38.59
CA LYS A 42 -5.03 24.86 -39.87
C LYS A 42 -5.57 23.46 -39.67
N ALA A 43 -6.27 22.94 -40.67
CA ALA A 43 -6.71 21.56 -40.72
C ALA A 43 -6.33 20.90 -42.05
N LEU A 44 -5.74 19.71 -41.99
CA LEU A 44 -5.66 18.77 -43.11
C LEU A 44 -6.68 17.66 -42.87
N VAL A 45 -7.65 17.50 -43.77
CA VAL A 45 -8.76 16.56 -43.64
C VAL A 45 -8.69 15.58 -44.81
N ILE A 46 -8.69 14.28 -44.51
CA ILE A 46 -8.47 13.20 -45.47
C ILE A 46 -9.63 12.20 -45.35
N GLY A 47 -10.28 11.88 -46.47
CA GLY A 47 -11.35 10.88 -46.57
C GLY A 47 -11.14 9.93 -47.74
N ILE A 48 -11.06 8.62 -47.50
CA ILE A 48 -10.79 7.61 -48.53
C ILE A 48 -11.78 6.46 -48.42
N ASP A 49 -12.71 6.38 -49.39
CA ASP A 49 -13.64 5.24 -49.56
C ASP A 49 -13.31 4.36 -50.77
N THR A 50 -12.45 4.86 -51.68
CA THR A 50 -12.11 4.23 -52.95
C THR A 50 -10.59 4.09 -53.08
N TYR A 51 -10.14 2.88 -53.42
CA TYR A 51 -8.74 2.51 -53.57
C TYR A 51 -8.44 2.11 -55.02
N ALA A 52 -7.21 2.39 -55.48
CA ALA A 52 -6.75 2.05 -56.83
C ALA A 52 -6.55 0.54 -57.05
N ASP A 53 -6.32 -0.21 -55.97
CA ASP A 53 -6.30 -1.67 -55.97
C ASP A 53 -7.62 -2.22 -55.37
N PRO A 54 -8.38 -3.07 -56.10
CA PRO A 54 -9.66 -3.60 -55.64
C PRO A 54 -9.54 -4.62 -54.49
N GLY A 55 -8.33 -5.03 -54.11
CA GLY A 55 -8.07 -5.86 -52.94
C GLY A 55 -8.16 -5.11 -51.60
N ILE A 56 -8.33 -3.78 -51.59
CA ILE A 56 -8.49 -2.97 -50.38
C ILE A 56 -9.96 -2.55 -50.24
N GLU A 57 -10.65 -3.12 -49.25
CA GLU A 57 -12.02 -2.70 -48.92
C GLU A 57 -12.03 -1.26 -48.35
N GLY A 58 -12.95 -0.45 -48.84
CA GLY A 58 -13.19 0.94 -48.42
C GLY A 58 -14.62 1.15 -47.91
N SER A 59 -14.83 2.22 -47.15
CA SER A 59 -16.12 2.52 -46.50
C SER A 59 -16.61 3.90 -46.92
N PRO A 60 -17.78 4.07 -47.56
CA PRO A 60 -18.34 5.38 -47.94
C PRO A 60 -18.47 6.37 -46.77
N ALA A 61 -18.54 5.86 -45.53
CA ALA A 61 -18.53 6.66 -44.32
C ALA A 61 -17.22 7.44 -44.10
N ALA A 62 -16.13 7.06 -44.79
CA ALA A 62 -14.85 7.75 -44.78
C ALA A 62 -14.93 9.14 -45.42
N VAL A 63 -15.50 9.21 -46.61
CA VAL A 63 -15.61 10.45 -47.40
C VAL A 63 -16.66 11.38 -46.78
N GLU A 64 -17.82 10.86 -46.41
CA GLU A 64 -18.84 11.66 -45.73
C GLU A 64 -18.41 12.09 -44.32
N GLY A 65 -17.67 11.25 -43.59
CA GLY A 65 -17.04 11.61 -42.33
C GLY A 65 -16.04 12.77 -42.48
N ALA A 66 -15.17 12.71 -43.48
CA ALA A 66 -14.20 13.75 -43.79
C ALA A 66 -14.88 15.08 -44.20
N ARG A 67 -15.92 15.06 -45.05
CA ARG A 67 -16.70 16.26 -45.38
C ARG A 67 -17.32 16.89 -44.14
N HIS A 68 -18.00 16.08 -43.33
CA HIS A 68 -18.73 16.52 -42.14
C HIS A 68 -17.80 17.16 -41.08
N VAL A 69 -16.59 16.62 -40.89
CA VAL A 69 -15.58 17.23 -40.02
C VAL A 69 -14.97 18.50 -40.64
N ALA A 70 -14.69 18.52 -41.94
CA ALA A 70 -14.18 19.72 -42.61
C ALA A 70 -15.14 20.91 -42.49
N ASP A 71 -16.44 20.70 -42.63
CA ASP A 71 -17.45 21.76 -42.54
C ASP A 71 -17.68 22.22 -41.09
N ALA A 72 -17.62 21.30 -40.11
CA ALA A 72 -17.63 21.68 -38.69
C ALA A 72 -16.42 22.53 -38.27
N LEU A 73 -15.26 22.32 -38.90
CA LEU A 73 -14.06 23.13 -38.68
C LEU A 73 -14.17 24.52 -39.35
N LYS A 74 -14.67 24.60 -40.59
CA LYS A 74 -14.97 25.89 -41.25
C LYS A 74 -16.00 26.73 -40.48
N GLY A 75 -16.91 26.07 -39.76
CA GLY A 75 -17.88 26.72 -38.87
C GLY A 75 -17.28 27.38 -37.63
N ARG A 76 -16.00 27.14 -37.31
CA ARG A 76 -15.26 27.87 -36.27
C ARG A 76 -14.36 28.94 -36.89
N ALA A 77 -14.44 30.15 -36.34
CA ALA A 77 -13.57 31.25 -36.75
C ALA A 77 -12.09 30.88 -36.58
N GLY A 78 -11.27 31.12 -37.61
CA GLY A 78 -9.81 30.99 -37.56
C GLY A 78 -9.20 29.73 -38.21
N PHE A 79 -10.00 28.76 -38.66
CA PHE A 79 -9.50 27.53 -39.30
C PHE A 79 -9.35 27.65 -40.84
N ASP A 80 -8.13 27.46 -41.33
CA ASP A 80 -7.80 27.21 -42.75
C ASP A 80 -7.85 25.69 -43.04
N VAL A 81 -8.81 25.24 -43.85
CA VAL A 81 -9.16 23.80 -43.99
C VAL A 81 -8.85 23.25 -45.39
N LYS A 82 -7.80 22.43 -45.48
CA LYS A 82 -7.41 21.65 -46.66
C LYS A 82 -8.09 20.28 -46.64
N LEU A 83 -8.89 19.96 -47.66
CA LEU A 83 -9.56 18.66 -47.82
C LEU A 83 -8.92 17.86 -48.97
N LEU A 84 -8.59 16.59 -48.74
CA LEU A 84 -8.17 15.60 -49.74
C LEU A 84 -9.14 14.40 -49.71
N ILE A 85 -9.65 13.98 -50.86
CA ILE A 85 -10.57 12.85 -50.97
C ILE A 85 -10.15 11.91 -52.12
N ASN A 86 -10.25 10.60 -51.89
CA ASN A 86 -9.99 9.52 -52.87
C ASN A 86 -8.72 9.77 -53.70
N GLU A 87 -8.79 9.90 -55.03
CA GLU A 87 -7.62 10.08 -55.91
C GLU A 87 -6.69 11.25 -55.49
N ALA A 88 -7.23 12.31 -54.87
CA ALA A 88 -6.44 13.43 -54.36
C ALA A 88 -5.65 13.11 -53.08
N ALA A 89 -5.90 11.96 -52.45
CA ALA A 89 -5.36 11.52 -51.17
C ALA A 89 -4.32 10.38 -51.27
N GLY A 90 -3.65 10.21 -52.42
CA GLY A 90 -2.54 9.27 -52.57
C GLY A 90 -1.32 9.62 -51.69
N ARG A 91 -0.44 8.66 -51.44
CA ARG A 91 0.71 8.73 -50.50
C ARG A 91 1.57 9.97 -50.74
N ALA A 92 1.92 10.21 -51.99
CA ALA A 92 2.74 11.36 -52.39
C ALA A 92 2.04 12.72 -52.17
N ALA A 93 0.71 12.77 -52.19
CA ALA A 93 -0.07 13.96 -51.91
C ALA A 93 -0.17 14.22 -50.40
N VAL A 94 -0.61 13.22 -49.62
CA VAL A 94 -0.73 13.32 -48.15
C VAL A 94 0.62 13.71 -47.53
N MET A 95 1.69 13.00 -47.88
CA MET A 95 3.05 13.29 -47.36
C MET A 95 3.63 14.61 -47.90
N ARG A 96 3.07 15.22 -48.94
CA ARG A 96 3.41 16.60 -49.35
C ARG A 96 2.71 17.63 -48.47
N GLU A 97 1.43 17.46 -48.14
CA GLU A 97 0.72 18.39 -47.25
C GLU A 97 1.31 18.35 -45.82
N PHE A 98 1.65 17.16 -45.28
CA PHE A 98 2.40 17.03 -44.01
C PHE A 98 3.74 17.80 -44.03
N ARG A 99 4.51 17.72 -45.12
CA ARG A 99 5.76 18.49 -45.29
C ARG A 99 5.51 20.00 -45.49
N GLY A 100 4.35 20.39 -46.00
CA GLY A 100 3.88 21.77 -46.01
C GLY A 100 3.65 22.31 -44.60
N LEU A 101 2.89 21.57 -43.78
CA LEU A 101 2.63 21.88 -42.37
C LEU A 101 3.92 21.87 -41.51
N ALA A 102 4.90 21.02 -41.83
CA ALA A 102 6.20 21.07 -41.17
C ALA A 102 6.98 22.37 -41.43
N ARG A 103 6.84 22.96 -42.63
CA ARG A 103 7.63 24.11 -43.10
C ARG A 103 6.95 25.46 -42.91
N GLY A 104 5.64 25.53 -43.10
CA GLY A 104 4.87 26.78 -43.25
C GLY A 104 4.27 27.34 -41.97
N MET A 105 4.43 26.68 -40.82
CA MET A 105 3.81 27.10 -39.55
C MET A 105 4.82 27.81 -38.63
N GLY A 106 4.36 28.82 -37.91
CA GLY A 106 5.03 29.49 -36.81
C GLY A 106 4.76 28.83 -35.45
N ILE A 107 5.40 29.35 -34.40
CA ILE A 107 5.39 28.75 -33.05
C ILE A 107 4.09 28.98 -32.27
N ASN A 108 3.22 29.89 -32.69
CA ASN A 108 1.90 30.15 -32.06
C ASN A 108 0.74 29.46 -32.78
N ASP A 109 0.98 28.88 -33.96
CA ASP A 109 -0.06 28.26 -34.79
C ASP A 109 -0.49 26.88 -34.26
N SER A 110 -1.67 26.42 -34.68
CA SER A 110 -2.23 25.12 -34.28
C SER A 110 -2.68 24.31 -35.50
N VAL A 111 -2.35 23.01 -35.54
CA VAL A 111 -2.60 22.11 -36.69
C VAL A 111 -3.45 20.92 -36.29
N LEU A 112 -4.57 20.70 -36.98
CA LEU A 112 -5.39 19.51 -36.84
C LEU A 112 -5.18 18.63 -38.09
N VAL A 113 -5.04 17.32 -37.92
CA VAL A 113 -5.09 16.37 -39.05
C VAL A 113 -6.20 15.37 -38.79
N TYR A 114 -7.21 15.32 -39.66
CA TYR A 114 -8.25 14.30 -39.64
C TYR A 114 -8.00 13.29 -40.75
N PHE A 115 -8.02 12.00 -40.43
CA PHE A 115 -7.96 10.90 -41.38
C PHE A 115 -9.16 9.96 -41.17
N SER A 116 -9.80 9.55 -42.26
CA SER A 116 -10.83 8.53 -42.27
C SER A 116 -10.69 7.71 -43.55
N GLY A 117 -10.60 6.40 -43.40
CA GLY A 117 -10.25 5.46 -44.46
C GLY A 117 -9.67 4.19 -43.87
N SER A 118 -9.27 3.26 -44.73
CA SER A 118 -8.77 1.95 -44.31
C SER A 118 -7.35 2.04 -43.72
N SER A 119 -7.04 1.12 -42.80
CA SER A 119 -5.74 0.99 -42.14
C SER A 119 -5.27 -0.47 -42.12
N HIS A 120 -3.96 -0.70 -41.99
CA HIS A 120 -3.39 -2.02 -41.72
C HIS A 120 -2.75 -2.03 -40.33
N THR A 121 -2.76 -3.17 -39.63
CA THR A 121 -2.16 -3.31 -38.29
C THR A 121 -1.42 -4.63 -38.13
N ASP A 122 -0.13 -4.57 -37.81
CA ASP A 122 0.65 -5.73 -37.36
C ASP A 122 0.69 -5.76 -35.83
N LYS A 123 0.05 -6.77 -35.25
CA LYS A 123 -0.02 -6.97 -33.79
C LYS A 123 1.27 -7.54 -33.19
N ALA A 124 2.11 -8.22 -33.98
CA ALA A 124 3.39 -8.76 -33.55
C ALA A 124 4.48 -7.66 -33.56
N ALA A 125 4.59 -6.89 -34.65
CA ALA A 125 5.47 -5.71 -34.70
C ALA A 125 4.94 -4.51 -33.92
N ARG A 126 3.65 -4.52 -33.53
CA ARG A 126 2.93 -3.43 -32.86
C ARG A 126 2.93 -2.11 -33.66
N LYS A 127 2.82 -2.22 -34.98
CA LYS A 127 2.74 -1.11 -35.93
C LYS A 127 1.37 -1.02 -36.59
N ALA A 128 1.03 0.17 -37.06
CA ALA A 128 -0.08 0.40 -37.96
C ALA A 128 0.32 1.32 -39.12
N TRP A 129 -0.47 1.25 -40.18
CA TRP A 129 -0.34 2.10 -41.36
C TRP A 129 -1.70 2.63 -41.77
N TRP A 130 -1.79 3.91 -42.12
CA TRP A 130 -2.90 4.43 -42.92
C TRP A 130 -2.71 3.98 -44.37
N LEU A 131 -3.79 3.60 -45.04
CA LEU A 131 -3.77 3.25 -46.46
C LEU A 131 -4.22 4.46 -47.30
N PRO A 132 -3.32 5.08 -48.09
CA PRO A 132 -3.68 6.11 -49.07
C PRO A 132 -4.40 5.49 -50.27
N SER A 133 -5.03 6.29 -51.13
CA SER A 133 -5.84 5.77 -52.24
C SER A 133 -5.04 5.04 -53.33
N ASP A 134 -3.72 5.26 -53.40
CA ASP A 134 -2.76 4.55 -54.25
C ASP A 134 -2.06 3.38 -53.54
N ALA A 135 -2.54 2.96 -52.36
CA ALA A 135 -2.09 1.76 -51.66
C ALA A 135 -2.37 0.48 -52.45
N ARG A 136 -1.53 -0.54 -52.21
CA ARG A 136 -1.70 -1.92 -52.71
C ARG A 136 -1.71 -2.93 -51.56
N PRO A 137 -2.44 -4.05 -51.67
CA PRO A 137 -2.30 -5.19 -50.75
C PRO A 137 -0.83 -5.65 -50.65
N ASP A 138 -0.41 -6.04 -49.45
CA ASP A 138 0.90 -6.61 -49.13
C ASP A 138 2.15 -5.81 -49.58
N ASP A 139 2.01 -4.53 -49.94
CA ASP A 139 3.11 -3.61 -50.27
C ASP A 139 3.17 -2.40 -49.31
N PRO A 140 3.80 -2.54 -48.12
CA PRO A 140 3.93 -1.46 -47.13
C PRO A 140 4.67 -0.21 -47.61
N ALA A 141 5.40 -0.25 -48.74
CA ALA A 141 6.03 0.94 -49.29
C ALA A 141 5.02 1.93 -49.90
N THR A 142 3.81 1.44 -50.22
CA THR A 142 2.67 2.25 -50.68
C THR A 142 1.80 2.82 -49.54
N TRP A 143 2.00 2.35 -48.30
CA TRP A 143 1.20 2.78 -47.14
C TRP A 143 1.87 3.94 -46.39
N ILE A 144 1.18 4.62 -45.47
CA ILE A 144 1.80 5.63 -44.58
C ILE A 144 1.91 5.04 -43.17
N ALA A 145 3.13 4.87 -42.68
CA ALA A 145 3.38 4.28 -41.36
C ALA A 145 3.10 5.25 -40.21
N ASP A 146 2.80 4.69 -39.03
CA ASP A 146 2.60 5.46 -37.79
C ASP A 146 3.85 6.24 -37.35
N ASP A 147 5.05 5.69 -37.57
CA ASP A 147 6.33 6.38 -37.35
C ASP A 147 6.57 7.53 -38.35
N GLU A 148 6.26 7.39 -39.65
CA GLU A 148 6.31 8.50 -40.62
C GLU A 148 5.41 9.69 -40.20
N ILE A 149 4.22 9.41 -39.67
CA ILE A 149 3.30 10.42 -39.13
C ILE A 149 3.92 11.07 -37.88
N GLN A 150 4.48 10.26 -36.98
CA GLN A 150 5.11 10.72 -35.75
C GLN A 150 6.33 11.63 -36.03
N GLU A 151 7.18 11.27 -36.98
CA GLU A 151 8.31 12.09 -37.43
C GLU A 151 7.84 13.42 -38.03
N ALA A 152 6.84 13.38 -38.93
CA ALA A 152 6.28 14.59 -39.54
C ALA A 152 5.70 15.55 -38.49
N VAL A 153 5.04 15.01 -37.45
CA VAL A 153 4.44 15.78 -36.34
C VAL A 153 5.49 16.33 -35.35
N ASN A 154 6.61 15.63 -35.17
CA ASN A 154 7.74 16.08 -34.35
C ASN A 154 8.36 17.37 -34.90
N VAL A 155 8.65 17.38 -36.21
CA VAL A 155 9.33 18.51 -36.89
C VAL A 155 8.43 19.72 -37.16
N MET A 156 7.12 19.63 -36.95
CA MET A 156 6.21 20.79 -37.04
C MET A 156 6.56 21.85 -35.99
N LYS A 157 6.70 23.10 -36.42
CA LYS A 157 6.92 24.26 -35.52
C LYS A 157 5.67 24.69 -34.75
N ALA A 158 4.47 24.38 -35.25
CA ALA A 158 3.18 24.69 -34.63
C ALA A 158 3.19 24.37 -33.13
N ARG A 159 2.54 25.20 -32.31
CA ARG A 159 2.43 24.92 -30.87
C ARG A 159 1.68 23.63 -30.63
N ASP A 160 0.54 23.48 -31.28
CA ASP A 160 -0.38 22.37 -31.04
C ASP A 160 -0.56 21.54 -32.32
N VAL A 161 -0.45 20.22 -32.19
CA VAL A 161 -0.84 19.29 -33.26
C VAL A 161 -1.79 18.24 -32.68
N LEU A 162 -2.97 18.10 -33.30
CA LEU A 162 -3.99 17.13 -32.93
C LEU A 162 -4.33 16.24 -34.13
N ILE A 163 -4.02 14.96 -34.03
CA ILE A 163 -4.42 13.93 -34.99
C ILE A 163 -5.78 13.34 -34.57
N LEU A 164 -6.74 13.28 -35.49
CA LEU A 164 -8.03 12.64 -35.32
C LEU A 164 -8.15 11.52 -36.36
N SER A 165 -8.02 10.26 -35.95
CA SER A 165 -8.01 9.10 -36.86
C SER A 165 -9.26 8.26 -36.69
N ASP A 166 -10.14 8.24 -37.68
CA ASP A 166 -11.23 7.26 -37.77
C ASP A 166 -10.76 5.95 -38.43
N ALA A 167 -9.58 5.51 -38.00
CA ALA A 167 -8.87 4.33 -38.44
C ALA A 167 -7.93 3.88 -37.31
N ALA A 168 -7.38 2.68 -37.40
CA ALA A 168 -6.44 2.16 -36.41
C ALA A 168 -5.05 2.82 -36.55
N LEU A 169 -4.36 2.96 -35.42
CA LEU A 169 -3.01 3.49 -35.29
C LEU A 169 -2.26 2.72 -34.19
N GLY A 170 -0.94 2.59 -34.30
CA GLY A 170 -0.15 1.66 -33.50
C GLY A 170 0.00 2.07 -32.03
N ASP A 171 -0.07 1.08 -31.11
CA ASP A 171 0.06 1.32 -29.67
C ASP A 171 1.40 1.93 -29.24
N THR A 172 2.42 1.82 -30.09
CA THR A 172 3.80 2.29 -29.86
C THR A 172 3.93 3.81 -29.94
N MET A 173 3.11 4.49 -30.77
CA MET A 173 3.21 5.94 -30.99
C MET A 173 2.66 6.77 -29.81
N PHE A 174 1.82 6.19 -28.95
CA PHE A 174 1.11 6.94 -27.90
C PHE A 174 1.89 7.06 -26.59
N GLY A 175 2.04 8.30 -26.12
CA GLY A 175 2.62 8.68 -24.83
C GLY A 175 1.61 8.63 -23.69
N ALA A 176 1.86 9.45 -22.66
CA ALA A 176 1.02 9.58 -21.48
C ALA A 176 -0.31 10.31 -21.78
N THR A 177 -1.31 10.11 -20.93
CA THR A 177 -2.56 10.88 -20.95
C THR A 177 -2.60 11.88 -19.81
N HIS A 178 -3.00 13.11 -20.11
CA HIS A 178 -3.29 14.10 -19.07
C HIS A 178 -4.70 13.89 -18.52
N ARG A 179 -4.86 14.04 -17.20
CA ARG A 179 -6.18 14.02 -16.55
C ARG A 179 -6.80 15.42 -16.67
N LEU A 180 -8.07 15.48 -17.05
CA LEU A 180 -8.88 16.71 -16.94
C LEU A 180 -8.77 17.27 -15.52
N ALA A 181 -8.47 18.57 -15.41
CA ALA A 181 -8.37 19.22 -14.12
C ALA A 181 -9.74 19.37 -13.46
N SER A 182 -9.79 19.30 -12.12
CA SER A 182 -11.01 19.59 -11.35
C SER A 182 -11.37 21.08 -11.35
N ARG A 183 -10.38 21.95 -11.60
CA ARG A 183 -10.51 23.39 -11.83
C ARG A 183 -10.46 23.63 -13.35
N ARG A 184 -11.47 24.31 -13.89
CA ARG A 184 -11.59 24.64 -15.33
C ARG A 184 -12.02 26.10 -15.50
N ASP A 185 -11.10 27.01 -15.23
CA ASP A 185 -11.24 28.46 -15.39
C ASP A 185 -10.09 29.00 -16.26
N GLY A 186 -10.05 30.32 -16.49
CA GLY A 186 -9.09 30.94 -17.41
C GLY A 186 -7.62 30.60 -17.15
N GLU A 187 -7.20 30.38 -15.90
CA GLU A 187 -5.82 29.98 -15.59
C GLU A 187 -5.49 28.57 -16.08
N TYR A 188 -6.44 27.63 -16.02
CA TYR A 188 -6.26 26.27 -16.54
C TYR A 188 -6.09 26.26 -18.07
N TYR A 189 -6.94 26.98 -18.80
CA TYR A 189 -6.84 27.04 -20.26
C TYR A 189 -5.56 27.78 -20.71
N VAL A 190 -5.14 28.83 -19.99
CA VAL A 190 -3.84 29.48 -20.20
C VAL A 190 -2.68 28.50 -19.91
N GLU A 191 -2.72 27.73 -18.83
CA GLU A 191 -1.65 26.77 -18.52
C GLU A 191 -1.48 25.69 -19.60
N LEU A 192 -2.59 25.23 -20.19
CA LEU A 192 -2.58 24.29 -21.31
C LEU A 192 -2.10 24.93 -22.63
N PHE A 193 -2.61 26.11 -22.97
CA PHE A 193 -2.29 26.86 -24.19
C PHE A 193 -0.84 27.36 -24.25
N ASN A 194 -0.13 27.38 -23.11
CA ASN A 194 1.28 27.79 -23.04
C ASN A 194 2.27 26.62 -23.22
N LYS A 195 1.78 25.37 -23.26
CA LYS A 195 2.60 24.15 -23.39
C LYS A 195 2.41 23.57 -24.78
N ARG A 196 3.50 23.19 -25.45
CA ARG A 196 3.45 22.56 -26.78
C ARG A 196 2.66 21.24 -26.71
N SER A 197 1.55 21.15 -27.46
CA SER A 197 0.66 19.99 -27.49
C SER A 197 0.93 19.10 -28.70
N ARG A 198 1.02 17.79 -28.51
CA ARG A 198 1.14 16.76 -29.56
C ARG A 198 0.30 15.55 -29.19
N TRP A 199 -0.93 15.49 -29.71
CA TRP A 199 -1.92 14.48 -29.33
C TRP A 199 -2.54 13.75 -30.52
N ALA A 200 -3.06 12.57 -30.25
CA ALA A 200 -3.86 11.79 -31.19
C ALA A 200 -5.09 11.19 -30.50
N MET A 201 -6.25 11.31 -31.16
CA MET A 201 -7.52 10.66 -30.81
C MET A 201 -7.92 9.71 -31.94
N ILE A 202 -8.20 8.45 -31.62
CA ILE A 202 -8.47 7.41 -32.62
C ILE A 202 -9.77 6.66 -32.34
N SER A 203 -10.49 6.24 -33.39
CA SER A 203 -11.67 5.36 -33.26
C SER A 203 -11.30 3.90 -33.02
N GLY A 204 -10.11 3.48 -33.44
CA GLY A 204 -9.54 2.15 -33.17
C GLY A 204 -10.05 1.02 -34.05
N ASN A 205 -10.90 1.30 -35.04
CA ASN A 205 -11.40 0.33 -36.01
C ASN A 205 -10.51 0.31 -37.27
N VAL A 206 -10.46 -0.82 -37.98
CA VAL A 206 -9.68 -0.97 -39.22
C VAL A 206 -10.21 -0.06 -40.34
N HIS A 207 -11.53 0.18 -40.35
CA HIS A 207 -12.25 1.05 -41.29
C HIS A 207 -13.25 1.95 -40.53
N PRO A 208 -13.68 3.09 -41.10
CA PRO A 208 -14.72 3.96 -40.57
C PRO A 208 -16.06 3.24 -40.40
N VAL A 209 -16.56 3.18 -39.17
CA VAL A 209 -17.86 2.56 -38.84
C VAL A 209 -18.99 3.50 -39.28
N ALA A 210 -19.78 3.05 -40.26
CA ALA A 210 -20.90 3.79 -40.80
C ALA A 210 -21.95 4.14 -39.72
N GLY A 211 -22.52 5.34 -39.85
CA GLY A 211 -23.57 5.82 -38.97
C GLY A 211 -24.80 6.32 -39.75
N GLU A 212 -25.69 6.96 -39.01
CA GLU A 212 -26.88 7.62 -39.54
C GLU A 212 -26.53 8.65 -40.62
N GLY A 213 -27.28 8.66 -41.72
CA GLY A 213 -26.98 9.51 -42.88
C GLY A 213 -25.70 9.15 -43.63
N GLY A 214 -25.10 7.98 -43.39
CA GLY A 214 -23.84 7.54 -44.00
C GLY A 214 -22.58 8.09 -43.32
N VAL A 215 -22.68 9.17 -42.55
CA VAL A 215 -21.55 9.77 -41.83
C VAL A 215 -21.07 8.85 -40.70
N SER A 216 -19.75 8.61 -40.60
CA SER A 216 -19.20 7.72 -39.58
C SER A 216 -19.54 8.16 -38.15
N VAL A 217 -19.63 7.21 -37.21
CA VAL A 217 -20.01 7.53 -35.83
C VAL A 217 -18.96 8.43 -35.15
N PHE A 218 -17.67 8.21 -35.44
CA PHE A 218 -16.58 9.04 -34.91
C PHE A 218 -16.60 10.46 -35.49
N ALA A 219 -16.82 10.62 -36.81
CA ALA A 219 -16.93 11.92 -37.46
C ALA A 219 -18.08 12.77 -36.89
N ARG A 220 -19.25 12.16 -36.68
CA ARG A 220 -20.38 12.82 -36.01
C ARG A 220 -20.03 13.24 -34.58
N GLY A 221 -19.27 12.42 -33.85
CA GLY A 221 -18.73 12.78 -32.53
C GLY A 221 -17.83 14.01 -32.57
N VAL A 222 -16.85 14.05 -33.48
CA VAL A 222 -15.94 15.20 -33.68
C VAL A 222 -16.72 16.47 -34.01
N ALA A 223 -17.61 16.43 -35.00
CA ALA A 223 -18.41 17.57 -35.42
C ALA A 223 -19.38 18.06 -34.32
N SER A 224 -19.98 17.14 -33.56
CA SER A 224 -20.83 17.49 -32.42
C SER A 224 -20.04 18.18 -31.30
N ALA A 225 -18.81 17.74 -31.01
CA ALA A 225 -17.93 18.41 -30.05
C ALA A 225 -17.50 19.79 -30.55
N LEU A 226 -17.15 19.92 -31.84
CA LEU A 226 -16.87 21.21 -32.49
C LEU A 226 -18.08 22.15 -32.52
N SER A 227 -19.31 21.64 -32.38
CA SER A 227 -20.54 22.45 -32.30
C SER A 227 -20.85 23.00 -30.88
N SER A 228 -19.96 22.80 -29.92
CA SER A 228 -20.11 23.27 -28.53
C SER A 228 -20.06 24.80 -28.39
N LYS A 229 -20.89 25.34 -27.47
CA LYS A 229 -21.11 26.79 -27.24
C LYS A 229 -20.32 27.40 -26.07
N GLY A 230 -19.16 26.82 -25.71
CA GLY A 230 -18.35 27.29 -24.57
C GLY A 230 -17.54 28.56 -24.86
N PRO A 231 -16.70 29.03 -23.91
CA PRO A 231 -15.64 30.02 -24.13
C PRO A 231 -14.34 29.38 -24.64
N CYS A 232 -14.24 28.05 -24.58
CA CYS A 232 -13.23 27.25 -25.24
C CYS A 232 -13.68 25.77 -25.24
N LEU A 233 -12.86 24.92 -25.84
CA LEU A 233 -12.93 23.46 -25.78
C LEU A 233 -11.48 22.94 -25.77
N THR A 234 -11.15 21.95 -24.95
CA THR A 234 -9.85 21.27 -25.02
C THR A 234 -9.92 19.92 -25.75
N THR A 235 -8.77 19.30 -26.00
CA THR A 235 -8.66 17.95 -26.58
C THR A 235 -9.36 16.91 -25.69
N MET A 236 -9.14 16.96 -24.39
CA MET A 236 -9.75 16.05 -23.42
C MET A 236 -11.23 16.36 -23.15
N GLU A 237 -11.68 17.60 -23.31
CA GLU A 237 -13.11 17.92 -23.25
C GLU A 237 -13.86 17.44 -24.50
N MET A 238 -13.27 17.59 -25.69
CA MET A 238 -13.76 16.95 -26.92
C MET A 238 -13.85 15.43 -26.73
N PHE A 239 -12.78 14.80 -26.23
CA PHE A 239 -12.71 13.38 -25.95
C PHE A 239 -13.81 12.91 -24.97
N SER A 240 -14.00 13.63 -23.87
CA SER A 240 -15.01 13.34 -22.84
C SER A 240 -16.44 13.45 -23.39
N GLY A 241 -16.71 14.49 -24.20
CA GLY A 241 -17.97 14.63 -24.94
C GLY A 241 -18.22 13.48 -25.91
N MET A 242 -17.23 13.14 -26.73
CA MET A 242 -17.31 12.03 -27.68
C MET A 242 -17.50 10.68 -26.99
N LYS A 243 -16.77 10.37 -25.92
CA LYS A 243 -16.92 9.13 -25.14
C LYS A 243 -18.32 9.02 -24.48
N LYS A 244 -18.97 10.15 -24.17
CA LYS A 244 -20.37 10.18 -23.68
C LYS A 244 -21.40 9.87 -24.77
N GLU A 245 -21.22 10.39 -25.98
CA GLU A 245 -22.16 10.14 -27.08
C GLU A 245 -21.97 8.76 -27.71
N LEU A 246 -20.73 8.32 -27.95
CA LEU A 246 -20.39 7.02 -28.55
C LEU A 246 -20.79 5.83 -27.67
N ARG A 247 -20.79 6.01 -26.33
CA ARG A 247 -21.36 5.02 -25.40
C ARG A 247 -22.89 4.87 -25.52
N LYS A 248 -23.63 5.84 -26.09
CA LYS A 248 -25.07 5.70 -26.37
C LYS A 248 -25.34 4.89 -27.65
N SER A 249 -24.43 4.94 -28.62
CA SER A 249 -24.55 4.21 -29.89
C SER A 249 -24.01 2.77 -29.83
N GLY A 250 -23.64 2.28 -28.64
CA GLY A 250 -23.06 0.94 -28.46
C GLY A 250 -21.70 0.74 -29.11
N THR A 251 -21.04 1.82 -29.53
CA THR A 251 -19.75 1.79 -30.23
C THR A 251 -18.61 1.76 -29.21
N MET A 252 -17.48 1.13 -29.53
CA MET A 252 -16.29 1.23 -28.69
C MET A 252 -15.91 2.71 -28.49
N PRO A 253 -15.53 3.13 -27.27
CA PRO A 253 -15.07 4.48 -27.05
C PRO A 253 -13.75 4.72 -27.81
N PRO A 254 -13.51 5.96 -28.29
CA PRO A 254 -12.24 6.29 -28.89
C PRO A 254 -11.12 6.26 -27.85
N ARG A 255 -9.87 6.31 -28.29
CA ARG A 255 -8.68 6.43 -27.43
C ARG A 255 -7.99 7.75 -27.71
N CYS A 256 -7.69 8.56 -26.68
CA CYS A 256 -7.02 9.85 -26.83
C CYS A 256 -5.80 9.95 -25.91
N ARG A 257 -4.60 10.19 -26.45
CA ARG A 257 -3.33 10.32 -25.70
C ARG A 257 -2.36 11.30 -26.38
N SER A 258 -1.29 11.69 -25.70
CA SER A 258 -0.16 12.38 -26.36
C SER A 258 0.57 11.42 -27.32
N LEU A 259 1.43 11.98 -28.18
CA LEU A 259 2.34 11.25 -29.05
C LEU A 259 3.74 11.22 -28.40
N ARG A 260 4.42 10.06 -28.43
CA ARG A 260 5.81 9.94 -27.97
C ARG A 260 6.74 10.72 -28.89
N ASN A 261 7.91 11.09 -28.41
CA ASN A 261 9.05 11.57 -29.21
C ASN A 261 8.79 12.80 -30.12
N THR A 262 7.62 13.44 -30.04
CA THR A 262 7.22 14.61 -30.83
C THR A 262 7.49 15.95 -30.13
N GLY A 263 8.03 15.92 -28.91
CA GLY A 263 8.25 17.10 -28.06
C GLY A 263 6.95 17.72 -27.54
N ASP A 264 6.03 16.87 -27.06
CA ASP A 264 4.90 17.28 -26.21
C ASP A 264 5.42 17.84 -24.86
N GLN A 265 4.66 18.75 -24.25
CA GLN A 265 4.98 19.37 -22.95
C GLN A 265 3.82 19.27 -21.94
N GLY A 266 2.83 18.43 -22.19
CA GLY A 266 1.62 18.33 -21.38
C GLY A 266 0.66 19.51 -21.54
N GLY A 267 0.63 20.09 -22.74
CA GLY A 267 -0.45 20.96 -23.19
C GLY A 267 -1.61 20.16 -23.80
N GLU A 268 -2.65 20.86 -24.22
CA GLU A 268 -3.73 20.30 -25.03
C GLU A 268 -4.02 21.25 -26.20
N PHE A 269 -4.55 20.73 -27.31
CA PHE A 269 -5.09 21.61 -28.37
C PHE A 269 -6.33 22.32 -27.81
N VAL A 270 -6.27 23.64 -27.68
CA VAL A 270 -7.38 24.48 -27.17
C VAL A 270 -8.03 25.24 -28.33
N PHE A 271 -9.33 25.03 -28.52
CA PHE A 271 -10.17 25.77 -29.48
C PHE A 271 -10.83 26.96 -28.74
N LEU A 272 -10.53 28.22 -29.10
CA LEU A 272 -10.95 29.43 -28.34
C LEU A 272 -12.28 30.07 -28.81
N LEU A 273 -13.04 30.67 -27.87
CA LEU A 273 -14.38 31.31 -28.01
C LEU A 273 -14.54 32.48 -26.96
N SER A 274 -15.64 33.26 -26.88
CA SER A 274 -15.70 34.59 -26.15
C SER A 274 -16.72 34.74 -24.96
N ALA A 275 -16.53 35.70 -23.99
CA ALA A 275 -16.13 35.46 -22.54
C ALA A 275 -17.00 35.83 -21.22
N PRO A 276 -16.90 36.89 -20.29
CA PRO A 276 -15.94 37.91 -19.59
C PRO A 276 -15.12 38.08 -18.17
N ALA A 277 -15.31 37.73 -16.84
CA ALA A 277 -14.78 38.52 -15.61
C ALA A 277 -13.93 37.90 -14.35
N PRO A 278 -13.48 38.64 -13.24
CA PRO A 278 -12.41 38.24 -12.22
C PRO A 278 -12.63 38.34 -10.63
N ALA A 279 -11.58 38.07 -9.76
CA ALA A 279 -11.50 38.00 -8.23
C ALA A 279 -10.81 39.22 -7.49
N PRO A 280 -10.41 39.34 -6.14
CA PRO A 280 -9.56 38.47 -5.21
C PRO A 280 -9.57 38.70 -3.60
N VAL A 281 -8.51 38.27 -2.81
CA VAL A 281 -7.86 38.83 -1.53
C VAL A 281 -8.08 38.34 -0.02
N VAL A 282 -6.98 38.22 0.83
CA VAL A 282 -6.77 38.37 2.35
C VAL A 282 -6.22 37.21 3.29
N VAL A 283 -5.40 37.45 4.37
CA VAL A 283 -4.85 36.47 5.43
C VAL A 283 -3.96 37.05 6.63
N LYS A 284 -3.90 36.46 7.91
CA LYS A 284 -2.71 36.31 8.91
C LYS A 284 -2.90 36.07 10.48
N ALA A 285 -2.09 35.16 11.13
CA ALA A 285 -1.26 35.20 12.43
C ALA A 285 -1.82 35.17 13.95
N PRO A 286 -1.03 35.13 15.13
CA PRO A 286 -0.07 34.09 15.75
C PRO A 286 0.19 33.93 17.37
N ARG A 287 0.94 32.86 17.89
CA ARG A 287 2.00 32.70 19.05
C ARG A 287 1.84 32.18 20.59
N ILE A 288 2.81 31.33 21.18
CA ILE A 288 3.38 31.09 22.65
C ILE A 288 3.65 29.60 23.30
N LYS A 289 4.37 29.35 24.48
CA LYS A 289 5.00 28.01 25.04
C LYS A 289 5.02 27.54 26.64
N PRO A 290 6.09 27.03 27.43
CA PRO A 290 6.11 25.79 28.37
C PRO A 290 6.84 25.70 29.85
N LYS A 291 6.94 24.53 30.60
CA LYS A 291 7.67 24.15 31.95
C LYS A 291 7.67 22.57 32.36
N ALA A 292 8.17 21.82 33.43
CA ALA A 292 9.09 21.79 34.68
C ALA A 292 9.38 20.31 35.36
N ALA A 293 10.15 20.07 36.50
CA ALA A 293 10.54 18.75 37.26
C ALA A 293 11.08 18.92 38.78
N PRO A 294 11.69 18.03 39.72
CA PRO A 294 12.17 16.57 39.95
C PRO A 294 11.65 15.78 41.29
N VAL A 295 12.17 14.85 42.20
CA VAL A 295 13.43 14.16 42.82
C VAL A 295 13.24 12.62 43.30
N ALA A 296 13.76 11.77 44.32
CA ALA A 296 14.56 11.65 45.64
C ALA A 296 15.15 10.18 46.08
N VAL A 297 15.53 9.80 47.38
CA VAL A 297 16.29 8.51 47.91
C VAL A 297 15.90 7.91 49.37
N VAL A 298 16.43 6.97 50.27
CA VAL A 298 17.69 6.12 50.73
C VAL A 298 17.42 4.83 51.72
N LYS A 299 18.41 4.03 52.33
CA LYS A 299 18.23 2.74 53.22
C LYS A 299 19.44 2.13 54.15
N LEU A 300 19.29 1.09 55.08
CA LEU A 300 20.32 0.41 56.05
C LEU A 300 20.14 -1.12 56.60
N VAL A 301 20.98 -1.73 57.56
CA VAL A 301 21.16 -3.25 57.95
C VAL A 301 21.70 -3.77 59.42
N PRO A 302 21.77 -5.12 59.86
CA PRO A 302 21.96 -5.72 61.29
C PRO A 302 22.92 -7.01 61.68
N PRO A 303 23.00 -7.61 62.95
CA PRO A 303 24.08 -8.56 63.58
C PRO A 303 23.79 -10.06 64.19
N LYS A 304 24.65 -10.74 65.07
CA LYS A 304 24.79 -12.28 65.39
C LYS A 304 25.45 -12.88 66.77
N PRO A 305 25.23 -14.16 67.33
CA PRO A 305 25.84 -14.83 68.60
C PRO A 305 26.13 -16.45 68.77
N LYS A 306 26.74 -17.08 69.87
CA LYS A 306 26.87 -18.62 70.18
C LYS A 306 27.48 -19.31 71.55
N PRO A 307 27.25 -20.64 71.95
CA PRO A 307 27.80 -21.51 73.13
C PRO A 307 28.19 -23.08 72.86
N THR A 308 28.51 -24.20 73.67
CA THR A 308 29.04 -24.73 75.05
C THR A 308 29.29 -26.35 75.15
N ARG A 309 29.84 -27.06 76.25
CA ARG A 309 30.06 -28.61 76.39
C ARG A 309 30.32 -29.37 77.82
N LYS A 310 30.85 -30.66 77.94
CA LYS A 310 30.88 -31.72 79.09
C LYS A 310 31.94 -32.94 79.03
N PRO A 311 32.09 -33.93 80.01
CA PRO A 311 32.89 -35.21 79.87
C PRO A 311 32.35 -36.66 80.34
N VAL A 312 32.47 -37.71 79.46
CA VAL A 312 33.07 -39.11 79.53
C VAL A 312 32.88 -40.14 80.72
N ASP A 313 32.76 -41.51 80.69
CA ASP A 313 32.27 -42.63 79.77
C ASP A 313 32.16 -44.10 80.47
N GLY A 314 31.16 -45.00 80.15
CA GLY A 314 30.88 -46.47 80.48
C GLY A 314 29.87 -47.31 79.54
N ARG A 315 29.85 -48.68 79.49
CA ARG A 315 29.47 -49.63 78.34
C ARG A 315 28.08 -49.63 77.55
N LEU A 316 28.02 -50.03 76.24
CA LEU A 316 26.82 -50.30 75.35
C LEU A 316 27.11 -51.05 73.98
N LYS A 317 26.08 -51.70 73.34
CA LYS A 317 25.98 -52.16 71.91
C LYS A 317 24.77 -51.56 71.14
N VAL A 318 24.88 -51.29 69.82
CA VAL A 318 23.79 -50.71 68.98
C VAL A 318 23.75 -51.23 67.52
N SER A 319 22.55 -51.53 67.01
CA SER A 319 22.21 -51.87 65.63
C SER A 319 21.10 -50.99 65.05
N SER A 320 20.85 -51.07 63.73
CA SER A 320 19.76 -50.37 63.06
C SER A 320 19.24 -51.12 61.82
N ASN A 321 18.03 -50.77 61.37
CA ASN A 321 17.40 -51.28 60.13
C ASN A 321 18.22 -51.03 58.84
N ILE A 322 19.13 -50.05 58.87
CA ILE A 322 20.12 -49.78 57.83
C ILE A 322 21.53 -49.91 58.41
N THR A 323 22.51 -50.25 57.57
CA THR A 323 23.93 -50.30 57.95
C THR A 323 24.64 -48.96 57.74
N GLY A 324 25.69 -48.71 58.53
CA GLY A 324 26.55 -47.55 58.41
C GLY A 324 25.93 -46.23 58.87
N ALA A 325 24.96 -46.24 59.79
CA ALA A 325 24.44 -45.03 60.43
C ALA A 325 25.39 -44.57 61.55
N GLU A 326 25.72 -43.28 61.61
CA GLU A 326 26.66 -42.74 62.58
C GLU A 326 26.05 -42.71 63.97
N LEU A 327 26.72 -43.37 64.91
CA LEU A 327 26.26 -43.47 66.29
C LEU A 327 26.91 -42.39 67.15
N TYR A 328 26.07 -41.63 67.83
CA TYR A 328 26.43 -40.69 68.87
C TYR A 328 25.78 -41.10 70.18
N ILE A 329 26.49 -40.93 71.29
CA ILE A 329 25.87 -40.94 72.62
C ILE A 329 26.31 -39.69 73.38
N ASN A 330 25.39 -39.04 74.10
CA ASN A 330 25.62 -37.80 74.85
C ASN A 330 26.33 -36.71 74.01
N GLY A 331 26.03 -36.67 72.70
CA GLY A 331 26.63 -35.73 71.74
C GLY A 331 28.09 -36.01 71.36
N LYS A 332 28.63 -37.20 71.64
CA LYS A 332 29.96 -37.68 71.20
C LYS A 332 29.79 -38.84 70.22
N LYS A 333 30.48 -38.81 69.08
CA LYS A 333 30.47 -39.89 68.07
C LYS A 333 31.24 -41.10 68.61
N GLN A 334 30.68 -42.30 68.44
CA GLN A 334 31.19 -43.56 69.02
C GLN A 334 31.36 -44.67 67.97
N GLY A 335 30.81 -44.51 66.75
CA GLY A 335 31.00 -45.47 65.66
C GLY A 335 30.02 -45.31 64.51
N ILE A 336 29.85 -46.38 63.73
CA ILE A 336 28.87 -46.55 62.65
C ILE A 336 28.23 -47.94 62.77
N THR A 337 26.90 -48.05 62.60
CA THR A 337 26.17 -49.30 62.90
C THR A 337 26.42 -50.44 61.90
N PRO A 338 26.33 -51.71 62.35
CA PRO A 338 26.23 -52.16 63.74
C PRO A 338 27.57 -52.00 64.48
N VAL A 339 27.52 -51.63 65.77
CA VAL A 339 28.72 -51.37 66.58
C VAL A 339 28.51 -51.78 68.05
N GLY A 340 29.60 -52.18 68.72
CA GLY A 340 29.55 -52.70 70.10
C GLY A 340 30.66 -52.21 71.01
N ASN A 341 30.54 -52.56 72.31
CA ASN A 341 31.55 -52.37 73.36
C ASN A 341 31.90 -50.89 73.72
N ILE A 342 31.00 -49.94 73.44
CA ILE A 342 31.22 -48.48 73.55
C ILE A 342 31.08 -47.99 75.01
N ALA A 343 31.85 -47.00 75.46
CA ALA A 343 31.70 -46.37 76.79
C ALA A 343 31.12 -44.90 76.76
N LEU A 344 30.22 -44.55 77.71
CA LEU A 344 29.17 -43.49 77.78
C LEU A 344 28.87 -42.46 78.95
N LYS A 345 28.84 -42.50 80.32
CA LYS A 345 29.04 -43.22 81.63
C LYS A 345 28.03 -44.33 82.08
N GLU A 346 27.80 -44.45 83.42
CA GLU A 346 26.57 -44.89 84.11
C GLU A 346 25.53 -43.74 84.16
N GLY A 347 24.25 -44.08 84.10
CA GLY A 347 23.11 -43.19 84.15
C GLY A 347 22.19 -43.36 82.94
N THR A 348 21.33 -42.38 82.68
CA THR A 348 20.58 -42.30 81.42
C THR A 348 21.48 -41.70 80.33
N HIS A 349 21.58 -42.38 79.19
CA HIS A 349 22.39 -41.95 78.06
C HIS A 349 21.53 -41.64 76.84
N GLU A 350 21.69 -40.42 76.31
CA GLU A 350 21.04 -39.99 75.07
C GLU A 350 21.74 -40.68 73.89
N VAL A 351 21.06 -41.60 73.22
CA VAL A 351 21.54 -42.26 72.00
C VAL A 351 20.94 -41.57 70.79
N ARG A 352 21.81 -41.15 69.86
CA ARG A 352 21.42 -40.59 68.56
C ARG A 352 22.09 -41.35 67.43
N LEU A 353 21.29 -41.84 66.51
CA LEU A 353 21.75 -42.41 65.24
C LEU A 353 21.48 -41.41 64.12
N SER A 354 22.47 -41.19 63.26
CA SER A 354 22.42 -40.16 62.21
C SER A 354 22.97 -40.72 60.91
N LYS A 355 22.18 -40.72 59.84
CA LYS A 355 22.64 -41.10 58.50
C LYS A 355 22.15 -40.05 57.51
N GLU A 356 23.00 -39.65 56.58
CA GLU A 356 22.63 -38.73 55.51
C GLU A 356 21.42 -39.28 54.73
N GLY A 357 20.37 -38.47 54.59
CA GLY A 357 19.09 -38.88 54.00
C GLY A 357 18.12 -39.63 54.92
N TYR A 358 18.39 -39.72 56.23
CA TYR A 358 17.52 -40.36 57.23
C TYR A 358 17.28 -39.45 58.44
N LEU A 359 16.05 -39.48 58.97
CA LEU A 359 15.73 -38.78 60.20
C LEU A 359 16.60 -39.32 61.32
N ALA A 360 17.29 -38.42 62.02
CA ALA A 360 18.18 -38.81 63.09
C ALA A 360 17.35 -39.37 64.26
N TRP A 361 17.31 -40.69 64.39
CA TRP A 361 16.66 -41.40 65.49
C TRP A 361 17.33 -41.00 66.81
N ASN A 362 16.54 -40.59 67.80
CA ASN A 362 17.01 -40.30 69.15
C ASN A 362 16.18 -41.10 70.14
N GLY A 363 16.83 -41.62 71.17
CA GLY A 363 16.19 -42.27 72.32
C GLY A 363 17.13 -42.22 73.52
N THR A 364 16.64 -42.66 74.67
CA THR A 364 17.48 -42.87 75.85
C THR A 364 17.77 -44.35 76.05
N ILE A 365 18.91 -44.66 76.66
CA ILE A 365 19.18 -45.97 77.23
C ILE A 365 19.85 -45.81 78.58
N ASP A 366 19.29 -46.47 79.60
CA ASP A 366 19.89 -46.50 80.92
C ASP A 366 21.03 -47.51 80.93
N ILE A 367 22.24 -47.01 81.16
CA ILE A 367 23.46 -47.79 81.34
C ILE A 367 23.73 -47.87 82.83
N GLU A 368 23.51 -49.05 83.38
CA GLU A 368 23.90 -49.39 84.75
C GLU A 368 25.42 -49.64 84.77
N ARG A 369 26.13 -49.21 85.82
CA ARG A 369 27.60 -49.20 85.86
C ARG A 369 28.23 -50.55 85.51
N GLY A 370 28.96 -50.56 84.39
CA GLY A 370 29.70 -51.72 83.91
C GLY A 370 28.84 -52.82 83.26
N LYS A 371 27.51 -52.68 83.20
CA LYS A 371 26.66 -53.62 82.47
C LYS A 371 26.68 -53.34 80.97
N GLU A 372 26.45 -54.37 80.16
CA GLU A 372 26.22 -54.22 78.72
C GLU A 372 24.71 -54.17 78.43
N ARG A 373 24.32 -53.32 77.49
CA ARG A 373 22.97 -53.24 76.91
C ARG A 373 23.06 -53.39 75.40
N SER A 374 21.96 -53.79 74.76
CA SER A 374 21.82 -53.79 73.30
C SER A 374 20.58 -52.97 72.90
N LEU A 375 20.71 -52.21 71.82
CA LEU A 375 19.68 -51.35 71.26
C LEU A 375 19.56 -51.61 69.75
N SER A 376 18.34 -51.68 69.22
CA SER A 376 18.10 -51.74 67.78
C SER A 376 17.09 -50.67 67.37
N ALA A 377 17.43 -49.86 66.37
CA ALA A 377 16.64 -48.69 65.97
C ALA A 377 16.19 -48.74 64.50
N THR A 378 14.97 -48.28 64.26
CA THR A 378 14.46 -48.04 62.90
C THR A 378 14.69 -46.58 62.53
N LEU A 379 15.58 -46.32 61.58
CA LEU A 379 15.75 -45.02 60.95
C LEU A 379 14.80 -44.92 59.77
N GLU A 380 13.90 -43.94 59.82
CA GLU A 380 13.07 -43.54 58.69
C GLU A 380 13.87 -42.65 57.75
N LYS A 381 13.61 -42.73 56.44
CA LYS A 381 14.21 -41.77 55.49
C LYS A 381 13.71 -40.37 55.81
N GLU A 382 14.57 -39.36 55.65
CA GLU A 382 14.09 -37.99 55.66
C GLU A 382 13.06 -37.82 54.53
N PRO A 383 11.87 -37.27 54.81
CA PRO A 383 10.91 -36.99 53.76
C PRO A 383 11.57 -36.03 52.76
N PRO A 384 11.41 -36.26 51.43
CA PRO A 384 12.07 -35.49 50.40
C PRO A 384 11.97 -33.98 50.68
N GLN A 385 13.12 -33.36 50.92
CA GLN A 385 13.26 -32.04 51.53
C GLN A 385 12.88 -30.92 50.54
N LYS A 386 11.57 -30.77 50.32
CA LYS A 386 10.98 -29.95 49.27
C LYS A 386 10.93 -28.45 49.60
N GLY A 387 11.00 -27.65 48.55
CA GLY A 387 10.62 -26.22 48.54
C GLY A 387 9.49 -25.96 47.55
N LYS A 388 9.10 -24.69 47.37
CA LYS A 388 8.25 -24.26 46.25
C LYS A 388 9.07 -23.52 45.22
N LEU A 389 8.72 -23.67 43.94
CA LEU A 389 9.37 -22.94 42.85
C LEU A 389 8.37 -22.03 42.13
N PHE A 390 8.58 -20.73 42.25
CA PHE A 390 7.87 -19.69 41.51
C PHE A 390 8.68 -19.29 40.28
N VAL A 391 8.20 -19.71 39.11
CA VAL A 391 8.72 -19.27 37.80
C VAL A 391 7.83 -18.13 37.31
N LYS A 392 8.43 -16.97 37.05
CA LYS A 392 7.77 -15.81 36.44
C LYS A 392 8.21 -15.69 34.99
N VAL A 393 7.26 -15.72 34.06
CA VAL A 393 7.53 -15.75 32.61
C VAL A 393 7.01 -14.50 31.92
N LYS A 394 7.64 -14.14 30.81
CA LYS A 394 7.06 -13.24 29.80
C LYS A 394 7.35 -13.82 28.41
N PRO A 395 6.36 -13.95 27.49
CA PRO A 395 4.94 -13.57 27.62
C PRO A 395 4.19 -14.43 28.66
N GLY A 396 3.00 -13.97 29.08
CA GLY A 396 2.20 -14.66 30.10
C GLY A 396 1.70 -16.06 29.70
N ASN A 397 1.66 -16.38 28.40
CA ASN A 397 1.23 -17.68 27.87
C ASN A 397 2.38 -18.71 27.68
N ALA A 398 3.58 -18.43 28.20
CA ALA A 398 4.72 -19.32 27.99
C ALA A 398 4.61 -20.63 28.77
N SER A 399 4.80 -21.75 28.07
CA SER A 399 4.91 -23.09 28.66
C SER A 399 6.22 -23.21 29.47
N ILE A 400 6.12 -23.81 30.66
CA ILE A 400 7.26 -24.02 31.57
C ILE A 400 7.53 -25.53 31.68
N ARG A 401 8.81 -25.92 31.58
CA ARG A 401 9.26 -27.28 31.84
C ARG A 401 10.39 -27.28 32.87
N LEU A 402 10.27 -28.11 33.88
CA LEU A 402 11.26 -28.32 34.94
C LEU A 402 11.95 -29.66 34.68
N ASP A 403 13.26 -29.63 34.43
CA ASP A 403 14.10 -30.80 34.13
C ASP A 403 13.58 -31.71 32.99
N GLY A 404 12.68 -31.19 32.15
CA GLY A 404 12.07 -31.89 31.01
C GLY A 404 10.56 -32.15 31.19
N ALA A 405 10.10 -32.35 32.43
CA ALA A 405 8.68 -32.50 32.77
C ALA A 405 7.93 -31.16 32.64
N ALA A 406 6.62 -31.19 32.39
CA ALA A 406 5.79 -29.98 32.41
C ALA A 406 5.60 -29.47 33.85
N PHE A 407 5.66 -28.16 34.06
CA PHE A 407 5.62 -27.56 35.40
C PHE A 407 4.65 -26.37 35.49
N LYS A 408 4.06 -26.15 36.66
CA LYS A 408 3.23 -24.97 36.98
C LYS A 408 3.87 -24.18 38.11
N SER A 409 3.94 -22.87 37.94
CA SER A 409 4.54 -21.95 38.93
C SER A 409 3.86 -22.05 40.30
N GLY A 410 4.65 -22.01 41.37
CA GLY A 410 4.20 -22.27 42.75
C GLY A 410 4.15 -23.76 43.12
N GLY A 411 4.46 -24.65 42.18
CA GLY A 411 4.54 -26.10 42.43
C GLY A 411 5.68 -26.48 43.39
N THR A 412 5.46 -27.58 44.11
CA THR A 412 6.44 -28.18 45.03
C THR A 412 7.54 -28.91 44.27
N VAL A 413 8.79 -28.70 44.64
CA VAL A 413 10.00 -29.24 43.98
C VAL A 413 10.97 -29.75 45.04
N GLU A 414 11.74 -30.78 44.73
CA GLU A 414 12.85 -31.26 45.58
C GLU A 414 13.86 -30.14 45.88
N ALA A 415 14.66 -30.26 46.94
CA ALA A 415 15.84 -29.41 47.10
C ALA A 415 16.94 -29.83 46.11
N GLY A 416 17.56 -28.87 45.43
CA GLY A 416 18.55 -29.13 44.40
C GLY A 416 18.74 -27.98 43.43
N THR A 417 19.58 -28.19 42.42
CA THR A 417 19.73 -27.27 41.27
C THR A 417 18.91 -27.79 40.10
N HIS A 418 17.84 -27.08 39.76
CA HIS A 418 16.89 -27.45 38.72
C HIS A 418 17.07 -26.61 37.45
N THR A 419 16.77 -27.21 36.30
CA THR A 419 16.76 -26.56 35.00
C THR A 419 15.34 -26.19 34.60
N VAL A 420 15.07 -24.89 34.54
CA VAL A 420 13.81 -24.37 33.98
C VAL A 420 14.02 -24.07 32.49
N LYS A 421 13.22 -24.69 31.62
CA LYS A 421 13.07 -24.32 30.20
C LYS A 421 11.72 -23.62 30.01
N VAL A 422 11.69 -22.56 29.21
CA VAL A 422 10.47 -21.78 28.94
C VAL A 422 10.32 -21.55 27.44
N SER A 423 9.10 -21.76 26.92
CA SER A 423 8.81 -21.68 25.48
C SER A 423 7.41 -21.14 25.19
N ALA A 424 7.31 -20.21 24.24
CA ALA A 424 6.05 -19.68 23.72
C ALA A 424 6.07 -19.62 22.18
N PRO A 425 4.91 -19.76 21.50
CA PRO A 425 4.81 -19.46 20.06
C PRO A 425 5.27 -18.03 19.77
N LEU A 426 5.92 -17.80 18.63
CA LEU A 426 6.56 -16.52 18.23
C LEU A 426 7.87 -16.14 18.97
N PHE A 427 8.26 -16.84 20.04
CA PHE A 427 9.45 -16.51 20.83
C PHE A 427 10.62 -17.49 20.65
N LYS A 428 11.82 -17.02 20.97
CA LYS A 428 13.03 -17.83 21.17
C LYS A 428 12.93 -18.50 22.55
N SER A 429 13.29 -19.79 22.67
CA SER A 429 13.14 -20.54 23.92
C SER A 429 14.20 -20.16 24.97
N GLY A 430 13.76 -19.88 26.20
CA GLY A 430 14.63 -19.53 27.32
C GLY A 430 15.02 -20.74 28.17
N LYS A 431 16.15 -20.63 28.87
CA LYS A 431 16.62 -21.62 29.84
C LYS A 431 17.30 -20.91 31.02
N ALA A 432 16.95 -21.30 32.24
CA ALA A 432 17.59 -20.84 33.48
C ALA A 432 17.93 -22.03 34.39
N LYS A 433 18.86 -21.82 35.32
CA LYS A 433 19.04 -22.69 36.49
C LYS A 433 18.49 -21.99 37.72
N VAL A 434 17.90 -22.75 38.64
CA VAL A 434 17.40 -22.25 39.92
C VAL A 434 17.79 -23.23 41.02
N VAL A 435 18.13 -22.72 42.20
CA VAL A 435 18.42 -23.56 43.38
C VAL A 435 17.19 -23.54 44.28
N VAL A 436 16.55 -24.69 44.45
CA VAL A 436 15.47 -24.89 45.43
C VAL A 436 16.11 -25.34 46.74
N SER A 437 15.75 -24.67 47.84
CA SER A 437 16.17 -25.03 49.19
C SER A 437 14.99 -25.62 49.96
N SER A 438 15.27 -26.61 50.81
CA SER A 438 14.29 -27.19 51.72
C SER A 438 13.51 -26.14 52.50
N GLY A 439 12.19 -26.29 52.57
CA GLY A 439 11.30 -25.43 53.35
C GLY A 439 11.26 -23.96 52.91
N LYS A 440 11.79 -23.62 51.73
CA LYS A 440 11.88 -22.25 51.21
C LYS A 440 11.24 -22.11 49.83
N ASP A 441 10.78 -20.90 49.56
CA ASP A 441 10.32 -20.48 48.24
C ASP A 441 11.51 -20.02 47.40
N ALA A 442 11.69 -20.64 46.25
CA ALA A 442 12.66 -20.26 45.23
C ALA A 442 11.98 -19.50 44.09
N TRP A 443 12.68 -18.51 43.52
CA TRP A 443 12.16 -17.63 42.47
C TRP A 443 13.11 -17.61 41.28
N VAL A 444 12.55 -17.61 40.06
CA VAL A 444 13.31 -17.39 38.83
C VAL A 444 12.46 -16.67 37.79
N GLU A 445 13.03 -15.64 37.16
CA GLU A 445 12.39 -14.89 36.07
C GLU A 445 12.98 -15.33 34.72
N VAL A 446 12.12 -15.61 33.74
CA VAL A 446 12.53 -15.97 32.38
C VAL A 446 11.71 -15.18 31.38
N PHE A 447 12.30 -14.12 30.85
CA PHE A 447 11.70 -13.30 29.79
C PHE A 447 12.22 -13.79 28.44
N LEU A 448 11.30 -14.19 27.56
CA LEU A 448 11.62 -14.63 26.21
C LEU A 448 11.75 -13.43 25.27
N THR A 449 12.69 -13.50 24.34
CA THR A 449 12.78 -12.58 23.21
C THR A 449 11.97 -13.09 22.02
N PRO A 450 11.24 -12.24 21.28
CA PRO A 450 10.62 -12.62 20.02
C PRO A 450 11.64 -13.22 19.04
N ARG A 451 11.17 -14.06 18.13
CA ARG A 451 11.94 -14.48 16.95
C ARG A 451 12.10 -13.29 16.01
N ASP A 452 13.15 -13.31 15.19
CA ASP A 452 13.40 -12.23 14.23
C ASP A 452 12.45 -12.36 13.02
N SER A 453 12.06 -13.60 12.66
CA SER A 453 10.93 -13.90 11.77
C SER A 453 10.29 -15.27 12.11
N PHE A 454 9.17 -15.59 11.46
CA PHE A 454 8.64 -16.96 11.39
C PHE A 454 7.83 -17.20 10.11
N LYS A 455 7.75 -18.45 9.66
CA LYS A 455 6.75 -18.89 8.67
C LYS A 455 5.50 -19.34 9.43
N GLY A 456 4.38 -18.67 9.18
CA GLY A 456 3.06 -19.01 9.70
C GLY A 456 2.24 -19.81 8.68
N GLU A 457 0.97 -20.04 8.99
CA GLU A 457 0.04 -20.70 8.07
C GLU A 457 -0.22 -19.85 6.80
N TRP A 458 -0.29 -18.52 6.96
CA TRP A 458 -0.68 -17.57 5.90
C TRP A 458 0.48 -16.72 5.35
N GLY A 459 1.73 -17.17 5.47
CA GLY A 459 2.90 -16.48 4.90
C GLY A 459 4.16 -16.52 5.76
N HIS A 460 5.12 -15.67 5.42
CA HIS A 460 6.30 -15.39 6.24
C HIS A 460 6.16 -14.00 6.88
N TYR A 461 6.64 -13.86 8.11
CA TYR A 461 6.40 -12.69 8.94
C TYR A 461 7.67 -12.25 9.67
N VAL A 462 8.04 -10.98 9.57
CA VAL A 462 9.22 -10.39 10.22
C VAL A 462 8.82 -9.63 11.48
N TYR A 463 9.66 -9.68 12.52
CA TYR A 463 9.43 -9.00 13.79
C TYR A 463 9.83 -7.51 13.73
N ILE A 464 8.80 -6.67 13.77
CA ILE A 464 8.93 -5.22 13.88
C ILE A 464 9.07 -4.85 15.36
N LYS A 465 10.24 -4.32 15.72
CA LYS A 465 10.60 -3.98 17.11
C LYS A 465 9.81 -2.76 17.60
N PRO A 466 9.53 -2.63 18.93
CA PRO A 466 9.00 -1.38 19.47
C PRO A 466 10.01 -0.24 19.32
N GLY A 467 9.53 0.99 19.14
CA GLY A 467 10.37 2.16 18.93
C GLY A 467 9.58 3.47 18.89
N THR A 468 10.27 4.58 18.59
CA THR A 468 9.64 5.90 18.37
C THR A 468 10.14 6.47 17.06
N PHE A 469 9.25 7.09 16.28
CA PHE A 469 9.57 7.72 15.00
C PHE A 469 8.75 8.99 14.79
N THR A 470 9.05 9.72 13.71
CA THR A 470 8.24 10.81 13.19
C THR A 470 7.33 10.27 12.09
N MET A 471 6.02 10.34 12.30
CA MET A 471 4.98 9.92 11.37
C MET A 471 4.46 11.13 10.58
N GLY A 472 4.26 10.97 9.27
CA GLY A 472 4.07 12.08 8.35
C GLY A 472 5.40 12.65 7.82
N SER A 473 5.31 13.73 7.05
CA SER A 473 6.42 14.35 6.32
C SER A 473 6.78 15.75 6.87
N PRO A 474 8.08 16.12 6.87
CA PRO A 474 8.50 17.48 7.21
C PRO A 474 7.95 18.49 6.18
N ASP A 475 7.81 19.76 6.59
CA ASP A 475 7.22 20.81 5.73
C ASP A 475 8.01 21.07 4.43
N THR A 476 9.26 20.60 4.35
CA THR A 476 10.15 20.69 3.18
C THR A 476 10.10 19.48 2.25
N GLU A 477 9.33 18.42 2.55
CA GLU A 477 9.23 17.24 1.68
C GLU A 477 8.44 17.57 0.40
N SER A 478 9.02 17.25 -0.76
CA SER A 478 8.36 17.52 -2.05
C SER A 478 7.05 16.74 -2.18
N ARG A 479 6.09 17.31 -2.94
CA ARG A 479 4.74 16.74 -3.19
C ARG A 479 3.88 16.43 -1.95
N ARG A 480 4.31 16.81 -0.75
CA ARG A 480 3.60 16.68 0.53
C ARG A 480 2.15 17.17 0.49
N LYS A 481 1.31 16.59 1.34
CA LYS A 481 -0.08 17.02 1.61
C LYS A 481 -0.26 17.54 3.04
N GLU A 482 -1.28 18.37 3.27
CA GLU A 482 -1.54 19.03 4.56
C GLU A 482 -1.88 18.02 5.69
N ASP A 483 -2.48 16.89 5.32
CA ASP A 483 -2.84 15.78 6.19
C ASP A 483 -1.66 14.83 6.52
N GLU A 484 -0.47 15.10 5.99
CA GLU A 484 0.81 14.42 6.26
C GLU A 484 1.64 15.16 7.33
N SER A 485 0.99 15.80 8.31
CA SER A 485 1.66 16.59 9.36
C SER A 485 2.62 15.75 10.22
N ALA A 486 3.93 16.05 10.16
CA ALA A 486 4.96 15.42 10.99
C ALA A 486 4.64 15.47 12.50
N HIS A 487 4.53 14.30 13.14
CA HIS A 487 4.30 14.19 14.59
C HIS A 487 4.97 12.94 15.17
N SER A 488 5.25 12.95 16.48
CA SER A 488 5.98 11.86 17.14
C SER A 488 5.06 10.71 17.55
N VAL A 489 5.43 9.48 17.19
CA VAL A 489 4.68 8.26 17.53
C VAL A 489 5.59 7.24 18.16
N THR A 490 5.18 6.71 19.33
CA THR A 490 5.85 5.58 19.99
C THR A 490 5.00 4.31 19.88
N LEU A 491 5.56 3.26 19.29
CA LEU A 491 5.03 1.90 19.36
C LEU A 491 5.66 1.20 20.57
N THR A 492 4.86 0.97 21.60
CA THR A 492 5.31 0.48 22.92
C THR A 492 5.43 -1.04 23.04
N TRP A 493 4.98 -1.77 22.02
CA TRP A 493 5.20 -3.19 21.82
C TRP A 493 5.56 -3.43 20.35
N GLY A 494 6.32 -4.49 20.10
CA GLY A 494 6.55 -4.95 18.73
C GLY A 494 5.40 -5.81 18.22
N PHE A 495 5.44 -6.14 16.93
CA PHE A 495 4.46 -6.96 16.23
C PHE A 495 5.15 -7.74 15.12
N PHE A 496 4.50 -8.75 14.56
CA PHE A 496 5.00 -9.43 13.36
C PHE A 496 4.21 -8.94 12.15
N MET A 497 4.88 -8.54 11.08
CA MET A 497 4.25 -8.10 9.82
C MET A 497 4.60 -9.07 8.70
N GLN A 498 3.63 -9.37 7.83
CA GLN A 498 3.84 -10.20 6.64
C GLN A 498 4.89 -9.52 5.76
N ASP A 499 5.88 -10.29 5.31
CA ASP A 499 6.98 -9.74 4.50
C ASP A 499 6.50 -9.22 3.14
N LYS A 500 5.39 -9.77 2.65
CA LYS A 500 4.77 -9.50 1.35
C LYS A 500 3.27 -9.22 1.49
N GLU A 501 2.68 -8.65 0.45
CA GLU A 501 1.22 -8.50 0.30
C GLU A 501 0.51 -9.87 0.38
N VAL A 502 -0.78 -9.90 0.74
CA VAL A 502 -1.61 -11.12 0.66
C VAL A 502 -1.86 -11.45 -0.80
N THR A 503 -1.61 -12.70 -1.21
CA THR A 503 -1.66 -13.07 -2.63
C THR A 503 -3.03 -13.56 -3.09
N VAL A 504 -3.27 -13.54 -4.40
CA VAL A 504 -4.47 -14.11 -5.03
C VAL A 504 -4.68 -15.58 -4.63
N ALA A 505 -3.63 -16.41 -4.54
CA ALA A 505 -3.74 -17.79 -4.08
C ALA A 505 -4.14 -17.91 -2.59
N GLN A 506 -3.69 -16.99 -1.74
CA GLN A 506 -4.10 -16.97 -0.33
C GLN A 506 -5.58 -16.57 -0.18
N TRP A 507 -6.07 -15.68 -1.04
CA TRP A 507 -7.48 -15.31 -1.11
C TRP A 507 -8.36 -16.39 -1.74
N GLN A 508 -7.87 -17.07 -2.78
CA GLN A 508 -8.54 -18.22 -3.40
C GLN A 508 -8.78 -19.33 -2.37
N ALA A 509 -7.79 -19.66 -1.54
CA ALA A 509 -7.94 -20.65 -0.47
C ALA A 509 -9.02 -20.28 0.57
N PHE A 510 -9.23 -18.98 0.84
CA PHE A 510 -10.35 -18.50 1.66
C PHE A 510 -11.70 -18.76 0.98
N VAL A 511 -11.80 -18.40 -0.30
CA VAL A 511 -13.04 -18.57 -1.09
C VAL A 511 -13.40 -20.04 -1.27
N ASP A 512 -12.41 -20.91 -1.48
CA ASP A 512 -12.61 -22.35 -1.70
C ASP A 512 -13.10 -23.09 -0.43
N ASP A 513 -12.51 -22.80 0.75
CA ASP A 513 -12.93 -23.42 2.03
C ASP A 513 -14.28 -22.88 2.53
N SER A 514 -14.54 -21.58 2.34
CA SER A 514 -15.70 -20.91 2.94
C SER A 514 -16.89 -20.71 2.01
N GLY A 515 -16.72 -20.89 0.70
CA GLY A 515 -17.73 -20.57 -0.33
C GLY A 515 -18.02 -19.07 -0.46
N TYR A 516 -17.14 -18.20 0.04
CA TYR A 516 -17.35 -16.76 0.08
C TYR A 516 -17.41 -16.12 -1.32
N LYS A 517 -18.21 -15.06 -1.45
CA LYS A 517 -18.27 -14.17 -2.63
C LYS A 517 -18.09 -12.74 -2.15
N SER A 518 -17.24 -11.97 -2.80
CA SER A 518 -16.95 -10.60 -2.34
C SER A 518 -18.11 -9.63 -2.58
N GLU A 519 -18.07 -8.46 -1.95
CA GLU A 519 -18.97 -7.35 -2.25
C GLU A 519 -18.86 -6.92 -3.73
N ALA A 520 -17.67 -7.03 -4.35
CA ALA A 520 -17.52 -6.80 -5.79
C ALA A 520 -18.27 -7.85 -6.63
N GLU A 521 -18.21 -9.14 -6.26
CA GLU A 521 -18.91 -10.22 -6.96
C GLU A 521 -20.44 -10.22 -6.75
N THR A 522 -20.95 -9.47 -5.76
CA THR A 522 -22.37 -9.50 -5.36
C THR A 522 -23.10 -8.17 -5.51
N ALA A 523 -22.39 -7.03 -5.59
CA ALA A 523 -22.97 -5.70 -5.67
C ALA A 523 -22.61 -4.97 -6.99
N GLY A 524 -21.99 -3.78 -6.91
CA GLY A 524 -21.73 -2.90 -8.05
C GLY A 524 -20.48 -3.27 -8.88
N GLY A 525 -19.74 -4.31 -8.50
CA GLY A 525 -18.41 -4.58 -9.04
C GLY A 525 -17.30 -3.75 -8.38
N ALA A 526 -16.05 -4.08 -8.70
CA ALA A 526 -14.87 -3.33 -8.29
C ALA A 526 -14.61 -2.13 -9.23
N TYR A 527 -13.78 -1.20 -8.77
CA TYR A 527 -13.16 -0.18 -9.61
C TYR A 527 -11.90 -0.75 -10.27
N ALA A 528 -11.83 -0.66 -11.61
CA ALA A 528 -10.61 -0.91 -12.38
C ALA A 528 -10.20 0.33 -13.20
N LEU A 529 -8.97 0.36 -13.68
CA LEU A 529 -8.44 1.47 -14.48
C LEU A 529 -8.74 1.26 -15.98
N GLU A 530 -9.85 1.82 -16.45
CA GLU A 530 -10.27 1.78 -17.87
C GLU A 530 -9.94 3.14 -18.53
N ASP A 531 -9.11 3.16 -19.58
CA ASP A 531 -8.63 4.40 -20.24
C ASP A 531 -8.08 5.45 -19.25
N TYR A 532 -7.31 5.01 -18.24
CA TYR A 532 -6.79 5.84 -17.14
C TYR A 532 -7.84 6.48 -16.22
N VAL A 533 -9.11 6.04 -16.33
CA VAL A 533 -10.23 6.45 -15.47
C VAL A 533 -10.65 5.27 -14.59
N TRP A 534 -10.62 5.47 -13.28
CA TRP A 534 -11.14 4.50 -12.30
C TRP A 534 -12.65 4.32 -12.47
N THR A 535 -13.04 3.23 -13.13
CA THR A 535 -14.41 2.93 -13.53
C THR A 535 -14.91 1.71 -12.76
N GLN A 536 -16.09 1.84 -12.13
CA GLN A 536 -16.74 0.71 -11.46
C GLN A 536 -17.57 -0.07 -12.47
N SER A 537 -17.33 -1.38 -12.59
CA SER A 537 -18.11 -2.28 -13.44
C SER A 537 -18.26 -3.64 -12.76
N ARG A 538 -19.42 -4.28 -12.95
CA ARG A 538 -19.71 -5.65 -12.48
C ARG A 538 -18.80 -6.72 -13.11
N GLU A 539 -18.13 -6.38 -14.20
CA GLU A 539 -17.11 -7.22 -14.82
C GLU A 539 -15.84 -7.31 -13.96
N TYR A 540 -15.59 -6.30 -13.11
CA TYR A 540 -14.38 -6.22 -12.30
C TYR A 540 -14.58 -6.77 -10.89
N SER A 541 -13.62 -7.58 -10.45
CA SER A 541 -13.56 -8.19 -9.11
C SER A 541 -12.12 -8.62 -8.82
N TRP A 542 -11.88 -9.24 -7.66
CA TRP A 542 -10.58 -9.85 -7.35
C TRP A 542 -10.15 -10.96 -8.34
N LYS A 543 -11.09 -11.54 -9.09
CA LYS A 543 -10.84 -12.54 -10.16
C LYS A 543 -10.55 -11.91 -11.53
N ASN A 544 -10.97 -10.65 -11.72
CA ASN A 544 -10.77 -9.88 -12.94
C ASN A 544 -10.53 -8.41 -12.57
N PRO A 545 -9.29 -8.03 -12.22
CA PRO A 545 -8.97 -6.67 -11.76
C PRO A 545 -8.84 -5.64 -12.91
N GLY A 546 -9.17 -6.02 -14.14
CA GLY A 546 -8.92 -5.22 -15.35
C GLY A 546 -7.54 -5.45 -15.99
N PHE A 547 -6.74 -6.35 -15.43
CA PHE A 547 -5.43 -6.81 -15.93
C PHE A 547 -5.22 -8.28 -15.53
N SER A 548 -4.19 -8.93 -16.07
CA SER A 548 -3.86 -10.33 -15.74
C SER A 548 -3.15 -10.46 -14.40
N GLN A 549 -3.49 -11.47 -13.61
CA GLN A 549 -2.81 -11.85 -12.36
C GLN A 549 -2.66 -13.38 -12.28
N SER A 550 -1.54 -13.85 -11.73
CA SER A 550 -1.37 -15.23 -11.25
C SER A 550 -1.47 -15.31 -9.73
N GLY A 551 -1.49 -16.53 -9.16
CA GLY A 551 -1.73 -16.76 -7.73
C GLY A 551 -0.71 -16.14 -6.76
N ASP A 552 0.44 -15.71 -7.28
CA ASP A 552 1.54 -15.04 -6.60
C ASP A 552 1.51 -13.51 -6.74
N HIS A 553 0.55 -12.92 -7.45
CA HIS A 553 0.27 -11.48 -7.41
C HIS A 553 -0.52 -11.10 -6.14
N PRO A 554 -0.47 -9.83 -5.68
CA PRO A 554 -1.30 -9.37 -4.57
C PRO A 554 -2.80 -9.42 -4.92
N VAL A 555 -3.65 -9.81 -3.96
CA VAL A 555 -5.10 -9.72 -4.16
C VAL A 555 -5.56 -8.25 -4.15
N THR A 556 -6.41 -7.89 -5.11
CA THR A 556 -6.96 -6.53 -5.26
C THR A 556 -8.47 -6.57 -5.46
N GLY A 557 -9.13 -5.41 -5.56
CA GLY A 557 -10.57 -5.34 -5.82
C GLY A 557 -11.45 -5.71 -4.61
N ILE A 558 -10.86 -5.81 -3.42
CA ILE A 558 -11.50 -6.22 -2.16
C ILE A 558 -11.87 -5.02 -1.28
N THR A 559 -13.02 -5.10 -0.60
CA THR A 559 -13.53 -4.07 0.30
C THR A 559 -13.05 -4.25 1.75
N SER A 560 -13.30 -3.24 2.58
CA SER A 560 -13.06 -3.35 4.02
C SER A 560 -13.92 -4.43 4.69
N ALA A 561 -15.08 -4.79 4.11
CA ALA A 561 -15.96 -5.84 4.63
C ALA A 561 -15.47 -7.23 4.23
N ASP A 562 -15.06 -7.41 2.96
CA ASP A 562 -14.41 -8.63 2.46
C ASP A 562 -13.21 -9.00 3.36
N ILE A 563 -12.39 -8.00 3.72
CA ILE A 563 -11.23 -8.18 4.59
C ILE A 563 -11.63 -8.59 6.02
N GLN A 564 -12.77 -8.12 6.57
CA GLN A 564 -13.23 -8.61 7.87
C GLN A 564 -13.69 -10.07 7.80
N ALA A 565 -14.27 -10.51 6.68
CA ALA A 565 -14.63 -11.91 6.46
C ALA A 565 -13.39 -12.81 6.37
N PHE A 566 -12.39 -12.42 5.57
CA PHE A 566 -11.09 -13.09 5.49
C PHE A 566 -10.37 -13.14 6.85
N LEU A 567 -10.30 -12.01 7.56
CA LEU A 567 -9.68 -11.95 8.89
C LEU A 567 -10.39 -12.86 9.90
N LYS A 568 -11.72 -12.92 9.89
CA LYS A 568 -12.50 -13.84 10.74
C LYS A 568 -12.17 -15.30 10.41
N TRP A 569 -11.98 -15.62 9.14
CA TRP A 569 -11.68 -16.97 8.65
C TRP A 569 -10.25 -17.44 9.00
N VAL A 570 -9.20 -16.62 8.79
CA VAL A 570 -7.83 -16.99 9.19
C VAL A 570 -7.68 -17.13 10.71
N ASN A 571 -8.35 -16.28 11.49
CA ASN A 571 -8.32 -16.33 12.96
C ASN A 571 -9.09 -17.54 13.52
N LYS A 572 -10.13 -18.03 12.83
CA LYS A 572 -10.86 -19.25 13.25
C LYS A 572 -9.98 -20.50 13.21
N GLN A 573 -8.98 -20.53 12.31
CA GLN A 573 -8.14 -21.69 12.03
C GLN A 573 -6.78 -21.67 12.74
N SER A 574 -6.30 -20.50 13.17
CA SER A 574 -4.94 -20.34 13.69
C SER A 574 -4.87 -20.15 15.21
N LYS A 575 -3.67 -20.46 15.73
CA LYS A 575 -3.21 -20.17 17.09
C LYS A 575 -2.66 -18.75 17.26
N TYR A 576 -2.69 -17.94 16.20
CA TYR A 576 -2.20 -16.58 16.13
C TYR A 576 -3.33 -15.58 15.85
N THR A 577 -3.26 -14.39 16.43
CA THR A 577 -4.22 -13.31 16.16
C THR A 577 -3.76 -12.48 14.96
N TYR A 578 -4.45 -12.58 13.83
CA TYR A 578 -4.23 -11.81 12.61
C TYR A 578 -5.12 -10.57 12.53
N ARG A 579 -4.59 -9.49 11.97
CA ARG A 579 -5.33 -8.25 11.63
C ARG A 579 -4.62 -7.46 10.54
N LEU A 580 -5.26 -6.41 10.04
CA LEU A 580 -4.54 -5.33 9.33
C LEU A 580 -3.58 -4.60 10.28
N PRO A 581 -2.49 -4.00 9.77
CA PRO A 581 -1.69 -3.02 10.51
C PRO A 581 -2.53 -1.80 10.92
N THR A 582 -2.10 -1.07 11.95
CA THR A 582 -2.51 0.34 12.06
C THR A 582 -1.71 1.19 11.08
N GLU A 583 -2.21 2.37 10.74
CA GLU A 583 -1.50 3.31 9.85
C GLU A 583 -0.10 3.65 10.37
N ALA A 584 0.06 3.77 11.69
CA ALA A 584 1.34 4.04 12.33
C ALA A 584 2.28 2.83 12.36
N GLU A 585 1.74 1.62 12.49
CA GLU A 585 2.52 0.39 12.31
C GLU A 585 2.99 0.25 10.85
N TRP A 586 2.14 0.60 9.88
CA TRP A 586 2.48 0.60 8.46
C TRP A 586 3.58 1.61 8.13
N GLU A 587 3.44 2.89 8.49
CA GLU A 587 4.45 3.90 8.15
C GLU A 587 5.79 3.61 8.85
N TYR A 588 5.76 3.13 10.10
CA TYR A 588 6.97 2.72 10.80
C TYR A 588 7.69 1.56 10.11
N ALA A 589 6.92 0.54 9.71
CA ALA A 589 7.42 -0.63 9.01
C ALA A 589 7.94 -0.31 7.60
N ALA A 590 7.26 0.57 6.87
CA ALA A 590 7.69 1.04 5.55
C ALA A 590 9.04 1.76 5.62
N ARG A 591 9.18 2.71 6.55
CA ARG A 591 10.42 3.47 6.77
C ARG A 591 11.61 2.57 7.14
N ALA A 592 11.40 1.51 7.92
CA ALA A 592 12.46 0.63 8.45
C ALA A 592 13.63 1.34 9.16
N GLY A 593 13.39 2.55 9.69
CA GLY A 593 14.40 3.42 10.31
C GLY A 593 14.81 4.62 9.46
N GLU A 594 14.46 4.66 8.17
CA GLU A 594 14.79 5.76 7.26
C GLU A 594 13.90 7.01 7.49
N SER A 595 14.56 8.16 7.41
CA SER A 595 14.02 9.51 7.55
C SER A 595 13.53 10.12 6.22
N ALA A 596 14.09 9.67 5.10
CA ALA A 596 13.75 10.12 3.75
C ALA A 596 12.30 9.78 3.33
N ALA A 597 11.94 10.21 2.12
CA ALA A 597 10.61 10.01 1.56
C ALA A 597 10.32 8.53 1.19
N PHE A 598 11.37 7.72 0.94
CA PHE A 598 11.29 6.30 0.63
C PHE A 598 12.31 5.50 1.48
N SER A 599 12.10 4.21 1.71
CA SER A 599 13.08 3.34 2.37
C SER A 599 14.28 2.96 1.49
N THR A 600 14.16 3.22 0.19
CA THR A 600 15.26 3.25 -0.80
C THR A 600 16.08 4.56 -0.70
N GLY A 601 15.73 5.45 0.23
CA GLY A 601 16.42 6.71 0.48
C GLY A 601 15.83 7.87 -0.33
N ALA A 602 16.68 8.57 -1.07
CA ALA A 602 16.29 9.80 -1.78
C ALA A 602 15.42 9.56 -3.03
N CYS A 603 15.40 8.34 -3.58
CA CYS A 603 14.86 8.04 -4.90
C CYS A 603 14.05 6.74 -4.95
N LEU A 604 13.13 6.66 -5.92
CA LEU A 604 12.31 5.49 -6.24
C LEU A 604 12.01 5.48 -7.76
N GLY A 605 12.72 4.65 -8.52
CA GLY A 605 12.49 4.43 -9.94
C GLY A 605 11.69 3.15 -10.23
N SER A 606 11.36 2.90 -11.49
CA SER A 606 10.65 1.67 -11.93
C SER A 606 11.50 0.39 -11.83
N ALA A 607 12.76 0.49 -11.43
CA ALA A 607 13.63 -0.63 -11.07
C ALA A 607 13.59 -0.97 -9.57
N ASP A 608 13.06 -0.07 -8.74
CA ASP A 608 12.97 -0.21 -7.28
C ASP A 608 11.55 -0.58 -6.82
N ALA A 609 10.53 -0.24 -7.63
CA ALA A 609 9.11 -0.44 -7.33
C ALA A 609 8.25 -0.48 -8.59
N ASN A 610 7.08 -1.14 -8.50
CA ASN A 610 6.04 -1.08 -9.54
C ASN A 610 5.21 0.20 -9.37
N VAL A 611 5.70 1.31 -9.94
CA VAL A 611 5.11 2.65 -9.92
C VAL A 611 5.32 3.35 -11.26
N ASP A 612 4.54 4.41 -11.55
CA ASP A 612 4.84 5.31 -12.66
C ASP A 612 5.93 6.33 -12.23
N ALA A 613 7.17 6.06 -12.62
CA ALA A 613 8.32 6.93 -12.34
C ALA A 613 8.49 8.08 -13.36
N ASN A 614 7.62 8.19 -14.39
CA ASN A 614 7.76 9.25 -15.40
C ASN A 614 7.50 10.67 -14.85
N ALA A 615 6.73 10.80 -13.76
CA ALA A 615 6.56 12.07 -13.07
C ALA A 615 7.71 12.30 -12.08
N SER A 616 8.71 13.07 -12.52
CA SER A 616 10.00 13.21 -11.84
C SER A 616 9.93 13.55 -10.35
N TRP A 617 10.75 12.82 -9.58
CA TRP A 617 11.09 13.10 -8.20
C TRP A 617 12.58 13.41 -8.12
N GLY A 618 12.95 14.70 -8.04
CA GLY A 618 14.34 15.12 -8.15
C GLY A 618 14.98 14.61 -9.45
N GLU A 619 16.16 14.01 -9.33
CA GLU A 619 16.95 13.45 -10.44
C GLU A 619 16.72 11.93 -10.65
N CYS A 620 15.60 11.38 -10.17
CA CYS A 620 15.30 9.95 -10.30
C CYS A 620 15.20 9.45 -11.75
N PRO A 621 15.63 8.20 -12.03
CA PRO A 621 15.37 7.54 -13.30
C PRO A 621 13.87 7.44 -13.59
N ALA A 622 13.45 8.01 -14.72
CA ALA A 622 12.09 7.90 -15.22
C ALA A 622 11.83 6.50 -15.80
N GLY A 623 10.58 6.05 -15.72
CA GLY A 623 10.15 4.77 -16.27
C GLY A 623 8.64 4.55 -16.08
N ALA A 624 8.03 3.80 -17.00
CA ALA A 624 6.61 3.47 -16.93
C ALA A 624 6.36 2.24 -16.04
N ALA A 625 5.19 2.22 -15.39
CA ALA A 625 4.71 1.06 -14.66
C ALA A 625 4.35 -0.11 -15.59
N SER A 626 4.17 -1.29 -15.01
CA SER A 626 3.90 -2.53 -15.75
C SER A 626 2.47 -2.66 -16.32
N ASN A 627 1.59 -1.66 -16.13
CA ASN A 627 0.16 -1.67 -16.48
C ASN A 627 -0.67 -2.75 -15.74
N GLY A 628 -0.21 -3.16 -14.56
CA GLY A 628 -0.92 -4.02 -13.62
C GLY A 628 -0.05 -4.26 -12.39
N THR A 629 -0.51 -5.13 -11.49
CA THR A 629 0.35 -5.65 -10.40
C THR A 629 1.44 -6.59 -10.94
N LEU A 630 2.54 -6.74 -10.21
CA LEU A 630 3.55 -7.78 -10.39
C LEU A 630 3.48 -8.83 -9.24
N PRO A 631 4.13 -10.00 -9.39
CA PRO A 631 4.26 -10.98 -8.31
C PRO A 631 4.85 -10.40 -7.03
N VAL A 632 4.38 -10.86 -5.87
CA VAL A 632 4.75 -10.29 -4.58
C VAL A 632 6.24 -10.50 -4.26
N GLY A 633 6.90 -9.42 -3.85
CA GLY A 633 8.35 -9.32 -3.65
C GLY A 633 9.16 -9.56 -4.91
N THR A 634 8.79 -8.85 -5.98
CA THR A 634 9.60 -8.70 -7.20
C THR A 634 10.85 -7.85 -6.94
N PHE A 635 10.76 -6.85 -6.06
CA PHE A 635 11.83 -5.87 -5.80
C PHE A 635 12.65 -6.19 -4.54
N THR A 636 13.71 -5.42 -4.32
CA THR A 636 14.54 -5.52 -3.10
C THR A 636 13.71 -5.09 -1.87
N PRO A 637 13.70 -5.87 -0.77
CA PRO A 637 12.99 -5.47 0.44
C PRO A 637 13.70 -4.33 1.17
N ASN A 638 12.97 -3.61 2.01
CA ASN A 638 13.54 -2.58 2.87
C ASN A 638 14.47 -3.15 3.96
N ALA A 639 15.10 -2.28 4.75
CA ALA A 639 16.08 -2.67 5.77
C ALA A 639 15.56 -3.62 6.87
N TRP A 640 14.25 -3.86 6.97
CA TRP A 640 13.63 -4.85 7.87
C TRP A 640 13.06 -6.07 7.13
N GLY A 641 13.40 -6.28 5.86
CA GLY A 641 12.99 -7.47 5.10
C GLY A 641 11.54 -7.44 4.63
N LEU A 642 10.92 -6.26 4.53
CA LEU A 642 9.58 -6.08 3.98
C LEU A 642 9.65 -5.64 2.52
N TYR A 643 8.94 -6.37 1.68
CA TYR A 643 8.84 -6.16 0.24
C TYR A 643 7.67 -5.24 -0.11
N ASP A 644 7.77 -4.57 -1.27
CA ASP A 644 6.68 -3.82 -1.91
C ASP A 644 6.00 -2.78 -0.99
N MET A 645 6.77 -2.18 -0.07
CA MET A 645 6.30 -1.06 0.77
C MET A 645 6.11 0.24 -0.03
N HIS A 646 6.44 0.21 -1.33
CA HIS A 646 6.36 1.31 -2.29
C HIS A 646 5.81 0.75 -3.60
N GLY A 647 4.63 1.22 -4.03
CA GLY A 647 3.99 0.75 -5.25
C GLY A 647 3.44 -0.67 -5.17
N ASN A 648 3.30 -1.30 -6.34
CA ASN A 648 2.55 -2.53 -6.57
C ASN A 648 1.06 -2.39 -6.23
N VAL A 649 0.64 -2.49 -4.96
CA VAL A 649 -0.71 -2.11 -4.52
C VAL A 649 -0.71 -1.27 -3.25
N ALA A 650 -1.63 -0.31 -3.18
CA ALA A 650 -1.86 0.44 -1.96
C ALA A 650 -2.56 -0.46 -0.93
N GLU A 651 -2.22 -0.34 0.36
CA GLU A 651 -2.63 -1.30 1.37
C GLU A 651 -3.63 -0.74 2.37
N TRP A 652 -4.75 -1.45 2.57
CA TRP A 652 -5.71 -1.14 3.62
C TRP A 652 -5.07 -1.18 5.02
N CYS A 653 -5.19 -0.07 5.76
CA CYS A 653 -4.91 -0.02 7.19
C CYS A 653 -6.21 -0.13 8.00
N ARG A 654 -6.11 -0.53 9.28
CA ARG A 654 -7.25 -0.64 10.20
C ARG A 654 -7.96 0.71 10.45
N ASP A 655 -7.22 1.79 10.36
CA ASP A 655 -7.56 3.13 10.82
C ASP A 655 -8.70 3.78 10.01
N TRP A 656 -9.60 4.49 10.70
CA TRP A 656 -10.47 5.46 10.02
C TRP A 656 -9.63 6.68 9.63
N TYR A 657 -9.80 7.15 8.39
CA TYR A 657 -9.10 8.30 7.87
C TYR A 657 -9.47 9.56 8.66
N GLY A 658 -8.46 10.34 9.03
CA GLY A 658 -8.63 11.51 9.87
C GLY A 658 -7.35 12.33 10.04
N ARG A 659 -7.49 13.47 10.72
CA ARG A 659 -6.42 14.43 10.94
C ARG A 659 -5.43 13.91 11.98
N TYR A 660 -4.13 13.97 11.69
CA TYR A 660 -3.09 13.54 12.62
C TYR A 660 -3.08 14.35 13.94
N PRO A 661 -2.80 13.71 15.08
CA PRO A 661 -2.73 14.38 16.37
C PRO A 661 -1.50 15.29 16.45
N GLN A 662 -1.73 16.55 16.84
CA GLN A 662 -0.69 17.59 16.94
C GLN A 662 0.22 17.44 18.19
N LYS A 663 0.38 16.22 18.70
CA LYS A 663 1.13 15.89 19.93
C LYS A 663 1.68 14.47 19.84
N SER A 664 2.69 14.16 20.64
CA SER A 664 3.21 12.79 20.76
C SER A 664 2.11 11.81 21.21
N VAL A 665 2.00 10.67 20.52
CA VAL A 665 1.03 9.61 20.81
C VAL A 665 1.68 8.22 20.93
N LYS A 666 0.99 7.29 21.61
CA LYS A 666 1.46 5.92 21.84
C LYS A 666 0.49 4.92 21.21
N ASN A 667 0.97 4.09 20.27
CA ASN A 667 0.19 3.11 19.52
C ASN A 667 -1.17 3.65 18.99
N PRO A 668 -1.18 4.73 18.17
CA PRO A 668 -2.42 5.29 17.64
C PRO A 668 -3.14 4.31 16.70
N THR A 669 -4.46 4.48 16.59
CA THR A 669 -5.39 3.64 15.81
C THR A 669 -6.36 4.50 14.97
N GLY A 670 -5.89 5.65 14.50
CA GLY A 670 -6.63 6.56 13.64
C GLY A 670 -7.73 7.35 14.36
N ALA A 671 -8.71 7.82 13.59
CA ALA A 671 -9.91 8.42 14.14
C ALA A 671 -10.84 7.35 14.76
N ALA A 672 -11.66 7.74 15.75
CA ALA A 672 -12.64 6.83 16.36
C ALA A 672 -13.76 6.41 15.38
N SER A 673 -14.07 7.27 14.42
CA SER A 673 -15.05 7.07 13.35
C SER A 673 -14.65 7.88 12.12
N GLY A 674 -15.15 7.51 10.94
CA GLY A 674 -14.94 8.23 9.69
C GLY A 674 -15.80 7.69 8.55
N THR A 675 -15.71 8.31 7.38
CA THR A 675 -16.40 7.85 6.15
C THR A 675 -15.49 7.05 5.21
N ASN A 676 -14.17 7.16 5.37
CA ASN A 676 -13.14 6.48 4.58
C ASN A 676 -12.15 5.80 5.52
N ARG A 677 -11.58 4.65 5.13
CA ARG A 677 -10.40 4.06 5.77
C ARG A 677 -9.12 4.63 5.15
N VAL A 678 -8.02 4.44 5.86
CA VAL A 678 -6.68 4.71 5.35
C VAL A 678 -6.23 3.61 4.38
N VAL A 679 -5.61 4.01 3.27
CA VAL A 679 -4.68 3.16 2.50
C VAL A 679 -3.31 3.85 2.37
N ARG A 680 -2.23 3.07 2.21
CA ARG A 680 -0.82 3.54 2.18
C ARG A 680 -0.02 2.85 1.06
N GLY A 681 1.19 3.34 0.76
CA GLY A 681 2.16 2.66 -0.13
C GLY A 681 2.11 3.04 -1.61
N GLY A 682 0.96 3.53 -2.10
CA GLY A 682 0.76 3.74 -3.54
C GLY A 682 0.70 2.41 -4.30
N GLY A 683 0.48 2.45 -5.61
CA GLY A 683 0.36 1.24 -6.43
C GLY A 683 0.78 1.44 -7.88
N TRP A 684 0.55 0.41 -8.68
CA TRP A 684 1.02 0.28 -10.07
C TRP A 684 0.50 1.36 -11.05
N ALA A 685 -0.58 2.07 -10.74
CA ALA A 685 -1.10 3.18 -11.53
C ALA A 685 -0.84 4.56 -10.88
N THR A 686 -0.16 4.59 -9.72
CA THR A 686 0.27 5.83 -9.07
C THR A 686 1.66 6.27 -9.50
N TYR A 687 1.87 7.59 -9.57
CA TYR A 687 3.19 8.17 -9.69
C TYR A 687 4.07 7.86 -8.47
N ALA A 688 5.39 7.68 -8.67
CA ALA A 688 6.35 7.38 -7.61
C ALA A 688 6.24 8.29 -6.37
N TYR A 689 5.95 9.58 -6.54
CA TYR A 689 5.78 10.52 -5.42
C TYR A 689 4.52 10.28 -4.55
N ASN A 690 3.61 9.40 -4.96
CA ASN A 690 2.50 8.90 -4.15
C ASN A 690 2.85 7.59 -3.41
N ALA A 691 3.99 6.96 -3.72
CA ALA A 691 4.47 5.78 -3.01
C ALA A 691 5.34 6.11 -1.78
N ARG A 692 5.53 7.40 -1.45
CA ARG A 692 6.32 7.85 -0.28
C ARG A 692 5.84 7.20 1.01
N CYS A 693 6.77 6.91 1.92
CA CYS A 693 6.52 6.49 3.31
C CYS A 693 5.38 7.29 3.95
N ALA A 694 5.44 8.62 3.86
CA ALA A 694 4.48 9.54 4.47
C ALA A 694 3.14 9.70 3.72
N LYS A 695 3.01 9.23 2.46
CA LYS A 695 1.80 9.44 1.67
C LYS A 695 0.64 8.61 2.22
N ARG A 696 -0.51 9.27 2.36
CA ARG A 696 -1.77 8.72 2.85
C ARG A 696 -2.84 8.85 1.77
N GLU A 697 -3.79 7.92 1.73
CA GLU A 697 -5.01 8.04 0.93
C GLU A 697 -6.26 7.58 1.70
N ALA A 698 -7.40 8.12 1.28
CA ALA A 698 -8.70 7.95 1.93
C ALA A 698 -9.64 7.20 0.98
N VAL A 699 -9.89 5.91 1.24
CA VAL A 699 -10.76 5.08 0.39
C VAL A 699 -12.03 4.72 1.18
N ASN A 700 -13.19 4.88 0.53
CA ASN A 700 -14.47 4.50 1.13
C ASN A 700 -14.50 2.97 1.36
N PRO A 701 -14.84 2.49 2.57
CA PRO A 701 -14.72 1.07 2.93
C PRO A 701 -15.50 0.09 2.05
N SER A 702 -16.52 0.51 1.30
CA SER A 702 -17.27 -0.35 0.36
C SER A 702 -16.74 -0.32 -1.09
N ARG A 703 -15.60 0.34 -1.35
CA ARG A 703 -14.97 0.37 -2.67
C ARG A 703 -13.82 -0.63 -2.76
N GLY A 704 -14.06 -1.75 -3.44
CA GLY A 704 -12.99 -2.60 -3.96
C GLY A 704 -12.35 -1.91 -5.15
N CYS A 705 -11.01 -1.83 -5.18
CA CYS A 705 -10.24 -1.14 -6.22
C CYS A 705 -9.06 -2.02 -6.66
N SER A 706 -8.77 -2.12 -7.96
CA SER A 706 -7.67 -2.97 -8.45
C SER A 706 -6.26 -2.40 -8.30
N GLU A 707 -6.14 -1.25 -7.64
CA GLU A 707 -4.88 -0.71 -7.09
C GLU A 707 -4.76 -0.91 -5.57
N VAL A 708 -5.76 -1.50 -4.90
CA VAL A 708 -5.79 -1.63 -3.43
C VAL A 708 -5.86 -3.10 -2.98
N GLY A 709 -4.89 -3.52 -2.18
CA GLY A 709 -4.79 -4.83 -1.51
C GLY A 709 -4.51 -4.69 -0.01
N MET A 710 -3.78 -5.66 0.57
CA MET A 710 -3.45 -5.66 2.01
C MET A 710 -2.24 -6.54 2.35
N ARG A 711 -1.62 -6.30 3.51
CA ARG A 711 -0.76 -7.28 4.21
C ARG A 711 -1.19 -7.49 5.66
N LEU A 712 -0.85 -8.64 6.23
CA LEU A 712 -1.27 -9.02 7.59
C LEU A 712 -0.26 -8.63 8.67
N VAL A 713 -0.77 -8.35 9.87
CA VAL A 713 -0.02 -8.26 11.12
C VAL A 713 -0.50 -9.33 12.10
N VAL A 714 0.46 -9.99 12.76
CA VAL A 714 0.24 -10.92 13.86
C VAL A 714 0.58 -10.27 15.19
N GLU A 715 -0.37 -10.32 16.14
CA GLU A 715 -0.19 -9.75 17.47
C GLU A 715 0.71 -10.62 18.36
N ILE A 716 1.53 -9.96 19.19
CA ILE A 716 2.39 -10.64 20.16
C ILE A 716 1.67 -10.70 21.53
N PRO A 717 1.54 -11.89 22.15
CA PRO A 717 1.05 -12.04 23.51
C PRO A 717 1.86 -11.19 24.51
N LYS A 718 1.16 -10.48 25.40
CA LYS A 718 1.75 -9.44 26.26
C LYS A 718 2.42 -9.96 27.54
#